data_AF-A0A5J4UTA4-F1
#
_entry.id   AF-A0A5J4UTA4-F1
#
_cell.length_a   1.000
_cell.length_b   1.000
_cell.length_c   1.000
_cell.angle_alpha   90.00
_cell.angle_beta   90.00
_cell.angle_gamma   90.00
#
_symmetry.space_group_name_H-M   'P 1'
#
loop_
_entity.id
_entity.type
_entity.pdbx_description
1 polymer ?
#
loop_
_entity_poly.entity_id
_entity_poly.type
_entity_poly.pdbx_seq_one_letter_code
_entity_poly.pdbx_strand_id
1 'polypeptide(L)'
;MIRLLIISCFIIKGSFIVSAATNTMENQTYDGINNRQINIFSPYDKYIINNCTFSNCYSINNGGALSIYVSNGSSTNIANCTFTNCTSEANGGAIRLDISSGSISTFEGLIKFKNCSGQDGGALHVLITYQTSKLIINEMQFEDCYCAGLGGGLFLLSQLQSHVYIEQLTFNNCSSLSSGGGTHIICESKCYIQINQITAEDCKCIKGNGGGIFVSIDFGASSEFKMANISLFRCRAQTDTTKDVPPTGYGGGIFLAGYNNYDSLSKMLDFRKMKIYGNTADKAGQSLYVVMTKVVDWCRRGKAGEFVKGNYSDGISNINELQGIRVDSTTFSSYSTETINQQQNYLYNYWNIIMVEYFVQSTGNDTFQCNSSNPCKTLNASVIKSNINSMNAYFVYILDGTSISSAAVISQIVTPRIFRKYPLDSTQLSDILIKSAGKFNITGKVRFQLLNFIMESTGIQLDNHGIYALSYAAEIDLEDCHFNVQNAGSQIGKCLVYASIGGNHIISSLISKDITSLENIIKIDFSQPGWMRIIDCRFENITRTGITVIGGAIRAVLKYSSNTLIIVDCTFNRCVANNTVGGAIYVENNLAEAYITLSHTQFIECQAQSGGGLYAKITLGGQITIENSCQFIQCTAQYGNGGGIYVELPTMQNSLTSFVIRDALIQNCQAITSASDLKSTGYGGGIFIGKLGTYVASTQALDLKGMKIYGNSAIQGGQSLYVIMLNLQEWCEYGLLGEYVKGNYSDTVSDENELQGLPIDFSQFASSSQSYIQANEKTLENYWRVTIPQYSIWHVQIQIVGQNVSDKSDCGEINTPCKTIEYAI
;
A
#
# COMPACT_ATOMS: atom_id res chain seq x y z
N MET A 1 -31.26 -16.87 -23.76
CA MET A 1 -31.95 -17.55 -22.64
C MET A 1 -30.98 -18.62 -22.13
N ILE A 2 -30.48 -18.45 -20.89
CA ILE A 2 -29.82 -19.45 -19.99
C ILE A 2 -28.64 -20.25 -20.61
N ARG A 3 -27.35 -19.88 -20.50
CA ARG A 3 -26.36 -20.02 -19.38
C ARG A 3 -26.42 -21.32 -18.56
N LEU A 4 -25.56 -22.30 -18.89
CA LEU A 4 -24.55 -23.00 -18.04
C LEU A 4 -24.03 -24.27 -18.75
N LEU A 5 -22.71 -24.53 -18.85
CA LEU A 5 -21.99 -25.62 -18.16
C LEU A 5 -20.50 -25.72 -18.58
N ILE A 6 -19.70 -26.21 -17.62
CA ILE A 6 -18.25 -26.47 -17.56
C ILE A 6 -18.07 -28.01 -17.73
N ILE A 7 -17.05 -28.60 -18.39
CA ILE A 7 -15.76 -29.11 -17.83
C ILE A 7 -14.98 -29.92 -18.91
N SER A 8 -13.66 -29.88 -18.74
CA SER A 8 -12.46 -30.47 -19.37
C SER A 8 -12.39 -31.98 -19.69
N CYS A 9 -11.43 -32.35 -20.57
CA CYS A 9 -10.72 -33.63 -20.52
C CYS A 9 -9.21 -33.50 -20.94
N PHE A 10 -8.29 -33.95 -20.07
CA PHE A 10 -6.91 -34.39 -20.38
C PHE A 10 -6.90 -35.93 -20.13
N ILE A 11 -6.08 -36.79 -20.76
CA ILE A 11 -4.62 -36.95 -20.62
C ILE A 11 -4.13 -37.92 -21.72
N ILE A 12 -3.08 -37.56 -22.46
CA ILE A 12 -1.98 -38.49 -22.75
C ILE A 12 -0.67 -37.79 -22.35
N LYS A 13 0.06 -38.46 -21.46
CA LYS A 13 1.46 -38.27 -21.03
C LYS A 13 2.25 -37.18 -21.76
N GLY A 14 2.36 -36.06 -21.09
CA GLY A 14 3.23 -34.93 -21.36
C GLY A 14 2.77 -33.83 -20.42
N SER A 15 3.68 -33.20 -19.69
CA SER A 15 3.36 -32.00 -18.93
C SER A 15 2.75 -30.98 -19.89
N PHE A 16 1.42 -30.82 -19.87
CA PHE A 16 0.80 -29.69 -20.57
C PHE A 16 0.95 -28.49 -19.65
N ILE A 17 2.11 -27.84 -19.78
CA ILE A 17 2.15 -26.38 -19.72
C ILE A 17 1.04 -25.95 -20.69
N VAL A 18 0.00 -25.24 -20.24
CA VAL A 18 -0.81 -24.44 -21.16
C VAL A 18 0.22 -23.57 -21.86
N SER A 19 0.59 -23.89 -23.10
CA SER A 19 1.72 -23.24 -23.74
C SER A 19 1.33 -21.79 -23.89
N ALA A 20 1.92 -20.92 -23.06
CA ALA A 20 1.77 -19.49 -23.17
C ALA A 20 2.06 -19.11 -24.62
N ALA A 21 1.04 -18.63 -25.33
CA ALA A 21 1.24 -18.19 -26.69
C ALA A 21 2.13 -16.96 -26.63
N THR A 22 3.33 -17.07 -27.21
CA THR A 22 4.25 -15.94 -27.34
C THR A 22 4.20 -15.48 -28.79
N ASN A 23 3.61 -14.32 -29.02
CA ASN A 23 3.62 -13.65 -30.32
C ASN A 23 4.67 -12.55 -30.32
N THR A 24 5.38 -12.38 -31.43
CA THR A 24 6.46 -11.38 -31.52
C THR A 24 6.37 -10.51 -32.78
N MET A 25 6.76 -9.25 -32.63
CA MET A 25 7.09 -8.31 -33.69
C MET A 25 8.50 -7.81 -33.42
N GLU A 26 9.46 -8.09 -34.30
CA GLU A 26 10.85 -7.75 -34.03
C GLU A 26 11.54 -7.15 -35.25
N ASN A 27 12.35 -6.10 -35.02
CA ASN A 27 13.26 -5.53 -36.03
C ASN A 27 12.58 -5.11 -37.33
N GLN A 28 11.36 -4.58 -37.25
CA GLN A 28 10.54 -4.22 -38.42
C GLN A 28 10.18 -2.74 -38.44
N THR A 29 10.04 -2.19 -39.65
CA THR A 29 9.48 -0.87 -39.89
C THR A 29 8.08 -1.02 -40.49
N TYR A 30 7.11 -0.34 -39.90
CA TYR A 30 5.72 -0.28 -40.32
C TYR A 30 5.37 1.14 -40.71
N ASP A 31 5.27 1.41 -42.01
CA ASP A 31 5.02 2.76 -42.53
C ASP A 31 3.64 2.83 -43.22
N GLY A 32 2.82 3.81 -42.83
CA GLY A 32 1.50 4.04 -43.41
C GLY A 32 0.50 2.90 -43.19
N ILE A 33 0.74 2.03 -42.20
CA ILE A 33 -0.14 0.90 -41.93
C ILE A 33 -1.37 1.32 -41.12
N ASN A 34 -2.47 0.59 -41.31
CA ASN A 34 -3.64 0.68 -40.44
C ASN A 34 -3.32 0.16 -39.03
N ASN A 35 -4.09 0.60 -38.04
CA ASN A 35 -3.89 0.18 -36.66
C ASN A 35 -3.93 -1.34 -36.47
N ARG A 36 -2.99 -1.84 -35.67
CA ARG A 36 -2.95 -3.25 -35.30
C ARG A 36 -3.64 -3.45 -33.95
N GLN A 37 -4.71 -4.23 -33.95
CA GLN A 37 -5.37 -4.66 -32.72
C GLN A 37 -4.64 -5.88 -32.13
N ILE A 38 -4.21 -5.77 -30.88
CA ILE A 38 -3.52 -6.81 -30.12
C ILE A 38 -4.35 -7.09 -28.88
N ASN A 39 -4.97 -8.26 -28.86
CA ASN A 39 -5.84 -8.70 -27.77
C ASN A 39 -5.19 -9.93 -27.12
N ILE A 40 -4.83 -9.82 -25.84
CA ILE A 40 -4.16 -10.87 -25.07
C ILE A 40 -5.02 -11.16 -23.85
N PHE A 41 -5.72 -12.30 -23.86
CA PHE A 41 -6.77 -12.61 -22.87
C PHE A 41 -6.58 -13.94 -22.16
N SER A 42 -5.63 -14.77 -22.59
CA SER A 42 -5.37 -16.05 -21.93
C SER A 42 -4.31 -15.88 -20.84
N PRO A 43 -4.49 -16.51 -19.67
CA PRO A 43 -3.47 -16.50 -18.62
C PRO A 43 -2.11 -16.90 -19.16
N TYR A 44 -1.07 -16.15 -18.78
CA TYR A 44 0.33 -16.37 -19.17
C TYR A 44 0.70 -16.08 -20.63
N ASP A 45 -0.25 -15.79 -21.52
CA ASP A 45 0.07 -15.37 -22.89
C ASP A 45 0.94 -14.10 -22.89
N LYS A 46 1.83 -14.01 -23.88
CA LYS A 46 2.78 -12.90 -24.01
C LYS A 46 2.81 -12.35 -25.44
N TYR A 47 2.83 -11.03 -25.56
CA TYR A 47 3.15 -10.36 -26.82
C TYR A 47 4.43 -9.53 -26.67
N ILE A 48 5.38 -9.67 -27.58
CA ILE A 48 6.66 -8.96 -27.56
C ILE A 48 6.75 -8.08 -28.81
N ILE A 49 7.04 -6.79 -28.63
CA ILE A 49 7.31 -5.84 -29.71
C ILE A 49 8.68 -5.24 -29.45
N ASN A 50 9.69 -5.65 -30.20
CA ASN A 50 11.07 -5.31 -29.91
C ASN A 50 11.77 -4.67 -31.12
N ASN A 51 12.40 -3.51 -30.90
CA ASN A 51 13.17 -2.81 -31.91
C ASN A 51 12.37 -2.53 -33.21
N CYS A 52 11.11 -2.14 -33.06
CA CYS A 52 10.23 -1.80 -34.17
C CYS A 52 10.11 -0.28 -34.36
N THR A 53 9.92 0.14 -35.62
CA THR A 53 9.58 1.53 -35.95
C THR A 53 8.21 1.58 -36.58
N PHE A 54 7.34 2.46 -36.09
CA PHE A 54 6.02 2.75 -36.65
C PHE A 54 6.03 4.18 -37.15
N SER A 55 5.66 4.38 -38.42
CA SER A 55 5.72 5.68 -39.08
C SER A 55 4.44 5.94 -39.86
N ASN A 56 3.95 7.18 -39.80
CA ASN A 56 2.79 7.65 -40.57
C ASN A 56 1.53 6.77 -40.41
N CYS A 57 1.40 6.03 -39.30
CA CYS A 57 0.25 5.18 -39.05
C CYS A 57 -0.97 6.02 -38.69
N TYR A 58 -2.13 5.66 -39.21
CA TYR A 58 -3.36 6.41 -39.01
C TYR A 58 -4.52 5.48 -38.66
N SER A 59 -5.39 5.95 -37.78
CA SER A 59 -6.64 5.28 -37.44
C SER A 59 -7.73 6.27 -37.04
N ILE A 60 -8.96 5.97 -37.44
CA ILE A 60 -10.15 6.66 -36.91
C ILE A 60 -10.54 6.15 -35.51
N ASN A 61 -10.03 4.97 -35.13
CA ASN A 61 -10.22 4.32 -33.84
C ASN A 61 -8.98 4.47 -32.96
N ASN A 62 -9.05 3.97 -31.72
CA ASN A 62 -7.94 4.02 -30.76
C ASN A 62 -6.62 3.43 -31.31
N GLY A 63 -5.51 4.11 -31.00
CA GLY A 63 -4.16 3.70 -31.39
C GLY A 63 -3.92 3.85 -32.89
N GLY A 64 -3.21 4.89 -33.33
CA GLY A 64 -2.86 5.03 -34.76
C GLY A 64 -1.98 3.89 -35.27
N ALA A 65 -1.06 3.41 -34.44
CA ALA A 65 -0.23 2.25 -34.74
C ALA A 65 -0.74 0.99 -34.04
N LEU A 66 -0.95 1.05 -32.72
CA LEU A 66 -1.24 -0.13 -31.90
C LEU A 66 -2.42 0.12 -30.95
N SER A 67 -3.35 -0.82 -30.92
CA SER A 67 -4.45 -0.86 -29.95
C SER A 67 -4.35 -2.17 -29.17
N ILE A 68 -3.90 -2.07 -27.91
CA ILE A 68 -3.45 -3.21 -27.10
C ILE A 68 -4.37 -3.38 -25.89
N TYR A 69 -4.92 -4.57 -25.74
CA TYR A 69 -5.74 -4.99 -24.60
C TYR A 69 -5.10 -6.23 -23.96
N VAL A 70 -4.71 -6.10 -22.70
CA VAL A 70 -4.03 -7.15 -21.91
C VAL A 70 -4.89 -7.45 -20.68
N SER A 71 -5.42 -8.68 -20.60
CA SER A 71 -6.29 -9.10 -19.50
C SER A 71 -6.02 -10.55 -19.04
N ASN A 72 -6.60 -10.89 -17.88
CA ASN A 72 -6.61 -12.22 -17.27
C ASN A 72 -5.21 -12.82 -16.99
N GLY A 73 -4.30 -12.04 -16.44
CA GLY A 73 -2.95 -12.50 -16.08
C GLY A 73 -2.02 -12.72 -17.27
N SER A 74 -2.33 -12.12 -18.42
CA SER A 74 -1.45 -12.11 -19.59
C SER A 74 -0.42 -10.98 -19.53
N SER A 75 0.47 -10.90 -20.52
CA SER A 75 1.53 -9.89 -20.55
C SER A 75 1.86 -9.33 -21.93
N THR A 76 2.38 -8.10 -21.96
CA THR A 76 2.99 -7.50 -23.15
C THR A 76 4.33 -6.85 -22.80
N ASN A 77 5.28 -6.91 -23.71
CA ASN A 77 6.59 -6.27 -23.59
C ASN A 77 6.86 -5.45 -24.86
N ILE A 78 7.08 -4.14 -24.72
CA ILE A 78 7.47 -3.24 -25.80
C ILE A 78 8.87 -2.72 -25.50
N ALA A 79 9.83 -3.00 -26.37
CA ALA A 79 11.22 -2.67 -26.14
C ALA A 79 11.84 -1.89 -27.31
N ASN A 80 12.57 -0.82 -27.01
CA ASN A 80 13.35 -0.04 -27.99
C ASN A 80 12.59 0.37 -29.25
N CYS A 81 11.30 0.73 -29.13
CA CYS A 81 10.46 1.07 -30.27
C CYS A 81 10.35 2.58 -30.50
N THR A 82 10.19 2.97 -31.76
CA THR A 82 9.98 4.38 -32.16
C THR A 82 8.66 4.53 -32.91
N PHE A 83 7.89 5.56 -32.57
CA PHE A 83 6.62 5.92 -33.19
C PHE A 83 6.74 7.34 -33.71
N THR A 84 6.52 7.55 -35.01
CA THR A 84 6.68 8.86 -35.65
C THR A 84 5.48 9.17 -36.54
N ASN A 85 4.93 10.37 -36.43
CA ASN A 85 3.78 10.80 -37.23
C ASN A 85 2.55 9.88 -37.09
N CYS A 86 2.38 9.23 -35.94
CA CYS A 86 1.22 8.34 -35.73
C CYS A 86 0.01 9.15 -35.26
N THR A 87 -1.14 8.96 -35.90
CA THR A 87 -2.35 9.72 -35.61
C THR A 87 -3.56 8.82 -35.34
N SER A 88 -4.35 9.18 -34.34
CA SER A 88 -5.65 8.58 -34.01
C SER A 88 -6.70 9.69 -33.91
N GLU A 89 -7.88 9.50 -34.50
CA GLU A 89 -9.04 10.40 -34.23
C GLU A 89 -9.67 10.13 -32.84
N ALA A 90 -9.30 9.02 -32.20
CA ALA A 90 -9.71 8.65 -30.86
C ALA A 90 -8.49 8.67 -29.92
N ASN A 91 -8.41 7.77 -28.94
CA ASN A 91 -7.39 7.84 -27.89
C ASN A 91 -6.07 7.22 -28.32
N GLY A 92 -4.96 7.80 -27.86
CA GLY A 92 -3.60 7.31 -28.11
C GLY A 92 -3.19 7.46 -29.57
N GLY A 93 -2.52 8.56 -29.93
CA GLY A 93 -2.15 8.81 -31.34
C GLY A 93 -1.29 7.70 -31.94
N ALA A 94 -0.37 7.14 -31.16
CA ALA A 94 0.40 5.95 -31.53
C ALA A 94 -0.17 4.69 -30.88
N ILE A 95 -0.35 4.70 -29.56
CA ILE A 95 -0.73 3.52 -28.79
C ILE A 95 -1.91 3.81 -27.87
N ARG A 96 -2.94 2.97 -27.95
CA ARG A 96 -3.90 2.77 -26.86
C ARG A 96 -3.56 1.49 -26.12
N LEU A 97 -3.37 1.57 -24.81
CA LEU A 97 -3.05 0.43 -23.95
C LEU A 97 -4.10 0.28 -22.84
N ASP A 98 -4.65 -0.92 -22.70
CA ASP A 98 -5.55 -1.31 -21.61
C ASP A 98 -4.98 -2.52 -20.87
N ILE A 99 -4.85 -2.41 -19.55
CA ILE A 99 -4.27 -3.44 -18.69
C ILE A 99 -5.26 -3.74 -17.57
N SER A 100 -5.67 -4.99 -17.46
CA SER A 100 -6.70 -5.38 -16.48
C SER A 100 -6.48 -6.80 -15.92
N SER A 101 -7.21 -7.10 -14.86
CA SER A 101 -7.34 -8.46 -14.31
C SER A 101 -6.01 -9.17 -14.08
N GLY A 102 -5.08 -8.51 -13.38
CA GLY A 102 -3.79 -9.08 -12.98
C GLY A 102 -2.72 -9.16 -14.05
N SER A 103 -2.91 -8.46 -15.17
CA SER A 103 -2.00 -8.48 -16.31
C SER A 103 -0.83 -7.52 -16.17
N ILE A 104 0.26 -7.79 -16.88
CA ILE A 104 1.50 -7.01 -16.78
C ILE A 104 1.92 -6.47 -18.14
N SER A 105 2.12 -5.16 -18.25
CA SER A 105 2.77 -4.54 -19.42
C SER A 105 4.12 -3.94 -19.04
N THR A 106 5.15 -4.26 -19.79
CA THR A 106 6.51 -3.75 -19.57
C THR A 106 7.02 -2.99 -20.80
N PHE A 107 7.57 -1.79 -20.59
CA PHE A 107 8.18 -0.96 -21.61
C PHE A 107 9.67 -0.85 -21.28
N GLU A 108 10.52 -1.52 -22.08
CA GLU A 108 11.95 -1.68 -21.80
C GLU A 108 12.83 -0.89 -22.77
N GLY A 109 13.99 -0.45 -22.27
CA GLY A 109 14.83 0.47 -23.01
C GLY A 109 14.11 1.80 -23.29
N LEU A 110 14.50 2.44 -24.39
CA LEU A 110 13.99 3.75 -24.76
C LEU A 110 12.85 3.64 -25.77
N ILE A 111 11.65 4.09 -25.37
CA ILE A 111 10.49 4.20 -26.27
C ILE A 111 10.28 5.66 -26.68
N LYS A 112 10.28 5.92 -27.99
CA LYS A 112 10.19 7.28 -28.53
C LYS A 112 8.88 7.53 -29.27
N PHE A 113 8.26 8.66 -28.99
CA PHE A 113 7.10 9.17 -29.72
C PHE A 113 7.45 10.55 -30.27
N LYS A 114 7.28 10.74 -31.58
CA LYS A 114 7.55 12.01 -32.25
C LYS A 114 6.40 12.41 -33.16
N ASN A 115 5.91 13.64 -33.00
CA ASN A 115 4.87 14.22 -33.86
C ASN A 115 3.60 13.33 -33.93
N CYS A 116 3.21 12.75 -32.80
CA CYS A 116 2.00 11.93 -32.73
C CYS A 116 0.80 12.76 -32.28
N SER A 117 -0.40 12.42 -32.78
CA SER A 117 -1.63 13.13 -32.45
C SER A 117 -2.79 12.21 -32.09
N GLY A 118 -3.53 12.54 -31.03
CA GLY A 118 -4.70 11.79 -30.55
C GLY A 118 -5.75 12.69 -29.90
N GLN A 119 -6.91 12.13 -29.57
CA GLN A 119 -7.94 12.83 -28.80
C GLN A 119 -7.50 13.01 -27.34
N ASP A 120 -7.23 11.90 -26.63
CA ASP A 120 -6.59 11.90 -25.32
C ASP A 120 -5.29 11.07 -25.39
N GLY A 121 -4.22 11.58 -24.78
CA GLY A 121 -2.88 11.01 -24.89
C GLY A 121 -2.36 11.14 -26.32
N GLY A 122 -1.79 12.30 -26.66
CA GLY A 122 -1.45 12.63 -28.05
C GLY A 122 -0.57 11.58 -28.73
N ALA A 123 0.26 10.86 -27.98
CA ALA A 123 0.92 9.66 -28.45
C ALA A 123 0.44 8.39 -27.75
N LEU A 124 0.31 8.41 -26.42
CA LEU A 124 0.04 7.23 -25.61
C LEU A 124 -1.14 7.48 -24.67
N HIS A 125 -2.13 6.58 -24.73
CA HIS A 125 -3.23 6.55 -23.78
C HIS A 125 -3.23 5.21 -23.02
N VAL A 126 -3.10 5.28 -21.69
CA VAL A 126 -3.04 4.11 -20.81
C VAL A 126 -4.24 4.10 -19.87
N LEU A 127 -4.93 2.96 -19.83
CA LEU A 127 -5.87 2.59 -18.77
C LEU A 127 -5.33 1.35 -18.04
N ILE A 128 -5.22 1.41 -16.72
CA ILE A 128 -4.85 0.26 -15.89
C ILE A 128 -5.81 0.11 -14.72
N THR A 129 -6.37 -1.09 -14.58
CA THR A 129 -7.46 -1.39 -13.63
C THR A 129 -7.27 -2.76 -12.96
N TYR A 130 -7.94 -2.92 -11.82
CA TYR A 130 -7.99 -4.13 -10.98
C TYR A 130 -6.69 -4.51 -10.26
N GLN A 131 -6.88 -5.25 -9.17
CA GLN A 131 -5.82 -5.75 -8.31
C GLN A 131 -4.82 -6.58 -9.14
N THR A 132 -3.54 -6.45 -8.77
CA THR A 132 -2.37 -7.14 -9.35
C THR A 132 -1.97 -6.74 -10.78
N SER A 133 -2.74 -5.90 -11.48
CA SER A 133 -2.33 -5.35 -12.77
C SER A 133 -1.12 -4.42 -12.62
N LYS A 134 -0.13 -4.54 -13.51
CA LYS A 134 1.11 -3.75 -13.46
C LYS A 134 1.48 -3.12 -14.79
N LEU A 135 1.94 -1.88 -14.74
CA LEU A 135 2.67 -1.20 -15.82
C LEU A 135 4.06 -0.84 -15.32
N ILE A 136 5.09 -1.28 -16.03
CA ILE A 136 6.49 -0.99 -15.70
C ILE A 136 7.13 -0.34 -16.92
N ILE A 137 7.67 0.86 -16.75
CA ILE A 137 8.30 1.64 -17.82
C ILE A 137 9.71 2.02 -17.40
N ASN A 138 10.70 1.73 -18.26
CA ASN A 138 12.06 2.22 -18.11
C ASN A 138 12.15 3.69 -18.58
N GLU A 139 12.21 3.94 -19.89
CA GLU A 139 12.35 5.31 -20.40
C GLU A 139 11.36 5.59 -21.54
N MET A 140 10.63 6.71 -21.45
CA MET A 140 9.83 7.23 -22.57
C MET A 140 10.11 8.70 -22.87
N GLN A 141 10.19 9.00 -24.17
CA GLN A 141 10.40 10.35 -24.70
C GLN A 141 9.27 10.72 -25.67
N PHE A 142 8.69 11.90 -25.47
CA PHE A 142 7.62 12.47 -26.30
C PHE A 142 8.11 13.81 -26.85
N GLU A 143 8.11 13.95 -28.18
CA GLU A 143 8.56 15.17 -28.88
C GLU A 143 7.46 15.62 -29.85
N ASP A 144 7.09 16.90 -29.80
CA ASP A 144 6.12 17.51 -30.72
C ASP A 144 4.74 16.81 -30.76
N CYS A 145 4.36 16.12 -29.68
CA CYS A 145 3.07 15.43 -29.63
C CYS A 145 1.93 16.40 -29.31
N TYR A 146 0.74 16.14 -29.86
CA TYR A 146 -0.43 16.99 -29.70
C TYR A 146 -1.69 16.20 -29.33
N CYS A 147 -2.57 16.78 -28.51
CA CYS A 147 -3.93 16.28 -28.38
C CYS A 147 -5.00 17.38 -28.32
N ALA A 148 -6.21 17.05 -28.77
CA ALA A 148 -7.38 17.92 -28.68
C ALA A 148 -8.11 17.81 -27.31
N GLY A 149 -7.77 16.82 -26.50
CA GLY A 149 -8.27 16.59 -25.16
C GLY A 149 -7.18 16.74 -24.11
N LEU A 150 -6.87 15.65 -23.42
CA LEU A 150 -6.03 15.58 -22.22
C LEU A 150 -4.67 14.92 -22.51
N GLY A 151 -3.58 15.49 -21.99
CA GLY A 151 -2.24 14.90 -22.06
C GLY A 151 -1.62 14.95 -23.46
N GLY A 152 -0.86 16.00 -23.78
CA GLY A 152 -0.35 16.21 -25.13
C GLY A 152 0.59 15.11 -25.65
N GLY A 153 1.31 14.43 -24.76
CA GLY A 153 2.03 13.19 -25.06
C GLY A 153 1.35 11.96 -24.44
N LEU A 154 1.08 12.02 -23.14
CA LEU A 154 0.60 10.87 -22.34
C LEU A 154 -0.69 11.19 -21.58
N PHE A 155 -1.66 10.27 -21.67
CA PHE A 155 -2.76 10.15 -20.72
C PHE A 155 -2.62 8.85 -19.94
N LEU A 156 -2.68 8.91 -18.61
CA LEU A 156 -2.58 7.76 -17.71
C LEU A 156 -3.71 7.79 -16.68
N LEU A 157 -4.56 6.75 -16.68
CA LEU A 157 -5.56 6.50 -15.65
C LEU A 157 -5.27 5.17 -14.95
N SER A 158 -5.03 5.23 -13.64
CA SER A 158 -4.82 4.07 -12.77
C SER A 158 -5.91 4.00 -11.70
N GLN A 159 -6.58 2.86 -11.61
CA GLN A 159 -7.70 2.63 -10.69
C GLN A 159 -7.63 1.23 -10.04
N LEU A 160 -8.38 1.04 -8.95
CA LEU A 160 -8.71 -0.28 -8.36
C LEU A 160 -7.49 -1.15 -7.99
N GLN A 161 -6.54 -0.64 -7.20
CA GLN A 161 -5.34 -1.39 -6.75
C GLN A 161 -4.35 -1.79 -7.86
N SER A 162 -4.31 -1.04 -8.96
CA SER A 162 -3.29 -1.19 -9.99
C SER A 162 -1.96 -0.54 -9.62
N HIS A 163 -0.86 -1.04 -10.19
CA HIS A 163 0.49 -0.55 -9.91
C HIS A 163 1.19 -0.04 -11.18
N VAL A 164 1.73 1.17 -11.11
CA VAL A 164 2.48 1.81 -12.20
C VAL A 164 3.84 2.24 -11.68
N TYR A 165 4.90 1.76 -12.32
CA TYR A 165 6.28 2.11 -12.03
C TYR A 165 6.91 2.70 -13.28
N ILE A 166 7.42 3.93 -13.18
CA ILE A 166 8.06 4.63 -14.29
C ILE A 166 9.40 5.19 -13.83
N GLU A 167 10.49 4.77 -14.48
CA GLU A 167 11.82 5.29 -14.16
C GLU A 167 11.98 6.72 -14.71
N GLN A 168 11.79 6.92 -16.02
CA GLN A 168 12.00 8.21 -16.66
C GLN A 168 10.94 8.58 -17.71
N LEU A 169 10.39 9.79 -17.59
CA LEU A 169 9.53 10.44 -18.59
C LEU A 169 10.11 11.76 -19.05
N THR A 170 10.11 11.99 -20.36
CA THR A 170 10.50 13.28 -20.95
C THR A 170 9.47 13.75 -21.97
N PHE A 171 9.00 14.99 -21.83
CA PHE A 171 8.11 15.66 -22.76
C PHE A 171 8.80 16.93 -23.28
N ASN A 172 8.94 17.05 -24.59
CA ASN A 172 9.50 18.22 -25.26
C ASN A 172 8.50 18.76 -26.28
N ASN A 173 8.17 20.04 -26.15
CA ASN A 173 7.29 20.77 -27.07
C ASN A 173 5.93 20.07 -27.32
N CYS A 174 5.43 19.34 -26.31
CA CYS A 174 4.13 18.69 -26.38
C CYS A 174 3.01 19.69 -26.07
N SER A 175 1.82 19.47 -26.64
CA SER A 175 0.70 20.36 -26.37
C SER A 175 -0.66 19.69 -26.28
N SER A 176 -1.52 20.23 -25.42
CA SER A 176 -2.91 19.80 -25.30
C SER A 176 -3.86 20.99 -25.41
N LEU A 177 -5.06 20.75 -25.92
CA LEU A 177 -6.11 21.74 -25.90
C LEU A 177 -6.72 21.87 -24.50
N SER A 178 -6.96 20.77 -23.77
CA SER A 178 -7.71 20.81 -22.50
C SER A 178 -6.84 20.85 -21.24
N SER A 179 -6.03 19.83 -20.90
CA SER A 179 -5.19 19.86 -19.68
C SER A 179 -3.94 18.98 -19.84
N GLY A 180 -2.85 19.36 -19.19
CA GLY A 180 -1.60 18.58 -19.20
C GLY A 180 -0.90 18.66 -20.56
N GLY A 181 -0.14 19.72 -20.84
CA GLY A 181 0.47 19.90 -22.16
C GLY A 181 1.46 18.79 -22.54
N GLY A 182 2.19 18.25 -21.57
CA GLY A 182 2.96 17.01 -21.72
C GLY A 182 2.16 15.77 -21.29
N THR A 183 1.69 15.74 -20.04
CA THR A 183 0.98 14.57 -19.50
C THR A 183 -0.21 14.92 -18.63
N HIS A 184 -1.21 14.03 -18.65
CA HIS A 184 -2.36 14.04 -17.76
C HIS A 184 -2.40 12.71 -17.00
N ILE A 185 -2.30 12.75 -15.67
CA ILE A 185 -2.25 11.57 -14.81
C ILE A 185 -3.41 11.60 -13.82
N ILE A 186 -4.14 10.48 -13.73
CA ILE A 186 -5.22 10.27 -12.79
C ILE A 186 -4.93 9.02 -11.97
N CYS A 187 -4.91 9.18 -10.65
CA CYS A 187 -4.74 8.11 -9.68
C CYS A 187 -6.02 8.03 -8.83
N GLU A 188 -6.83 6.99 -9.04
CA GLU A 188 -8.07 6.76 -8.29
C GLU A 188 -8.03 5.43 -7.50
N SER A 189 -8.86 5.34 -6.46
CA SER A 189 -9.17 4.12 -5.70
C SER A 189 -8.00 3.13 -5.50
N LYS A 190 -7.20 3.34 -4.45
CA LYS A 190 -6.08 2.46 -4.04
C LYS A 190 -5.01 2.26 -5.13
N CYS A 191 -4.89 3.14 -6.12
CA CYS A 191 -3.82 3.09 -7.12
C CYS A 191 -2.44 3.23 -6.47
N TYR A 192 -1.43 2.67 -7.12
CA TYR A 192 -0.02 2.88 -6.81
C TYR A 192 0.67 3.43 -8.06
N ILE A 193 1.13 4.68 -8.04
CA ILE A 193 1.92 5.28 -9.12
C ILE A 193 3.24 5.80 -8.54
N GLN A 194 4.35 5.34 -9.08
CA GLN A 194 5.68 5.87 -8.80
C GLN A 194 6.37 6.30 -10.08
N ILE A 195 6.81 7.56 -10.12
CA ILE A 195 7.59 8.16 -11.22
C ILE A 195 8.90 8.70 -10.62
N ASN A 196 10.04 8.11 -11.00
CA ASN A 196 11.33 8.45 -10.40
C ASN A 196 11.96 9.72 -10.98
N GLN A 197 11.75 9.98 -12.28
CA GLN A 197 12.16 11.20 -12.94
C GLN A 197 11.14 11.62 -14.00
N ILE A 198 10.80 12.91 -14.00
CA ILE A 198 9.93 13.51 -15.01
C ILE A 198 10.46 14.87 -15.44
N THR A 199 10.54 15.09 -16.75
CA THR A 199 10.92 16.37 -17.35
C THR A 199 9.86 16.81 -18.34
N ALA A 200 9.40 18.05 -18.23
CA ALA A 200 8.58 18.72 -19.23
C ALA A 200 9.27 20.04 -19.65
N GLU A 201 9.50 20.19 -20.94
CA GLU A 201 10.17 21.35 -21.53
C GLU A 201 9.35 21.89 -22.71
N ASP A 202 9.12 23.20 -22.73
CA ASP A 202 8.36 23.91 -23.77
C ASP A 202 6.94 23.36 -24.01
N CYS A 203 6.38 22.61 -23.06
CA CYS A 203 5.03 22.08 -23.16
C CYS A 203 3.97 23.16 -22.94
N LYS A 204 2.82 23.03 -23.60
CA LYS A 204 1.72 24.00 -23.42
C LYS A 204 0.33 23.37 -23.35
N CYS A 205 -0.51 23.96 -22.52
CA CYS A 205 -1.95 23.70 -22.48
C CYS A 205 -2.70 24.97 -22.93
N ILE A 206 -3.60 24.86 -23.90
CA ILE A 206 -4.20 26.01 -24.60
C ILE A 206 -5.48 26.52 -23.93
N LYS A 207 -6.31 25.63 -23.36
CA LYS A 207 -7.63 25.94 -22.78
C LYS A 207 -7.87 25.24 -21.45
N GLY A 208 -6.83 25.05 -20.64
CA GLY A 208 -6.99 24.52 -19.29
C GLY A 208 -5.74 24.60 -18.44
N ASN A 209 -5.46 23.55 -17.69
CA ASN A 209 -4.54 23.61 -16.56
C ASN A 209 -3.38 22.63 -16.72
N GLY A 210 -2.24 22.94 -16.09
CA GLY A 210 -1.05 22.09 -16.13
C GLY A 210 -0.36 22.20 -17.48
N GLY A 211 0.40 23.27 -17.70
CA GLY A 211 1.05 23.51 -18.99
C GLY A 211 2.05 22.42 -19.37
N GLY A 212 2.75 21.83 -18.40
CA GLY A 212 3.53 20.61 -18.59
C GLY A 212 2.78 19.37 -18.09
N ILE A 213 2.33 19.40 -16.84
CA ILE A 213 1.82 18.23 -16.12
C ILE A 213 0.49 18.57 -15.47
N PHE A 214 -0.50 17.73 -15.67
CA PHE A 214 -1.73 17.70 -14.89
C PHE A 214 -1.81 16.41 -14.08
N VAL A 215 -2.10 16.52 -12.78
CA VAL A 215 -2.25 15.37 -11.88
C VAL A 215 -3.56 15.51 -11.09
N SER A 216 -4.34 14.43 -11.05
CA SER A 216 -5.52 14.29 -10.20
C SER A 216 -5.39 13.05 -9.31
N ILE A 217 -5.53 13.22 -7.99
CA ILE A 217 -5.35 12.14 -7.00
C ILE A 217 -6.59 12.01 -6.12
N ASP A 218 -7.10 10.79 -5.95
CA ASP A 218 -8.01 10.47 -4.86
C ASP A 218 -7.24 10.12 -3.58
N PHE A 219 -7.16 11.06 -2.64
CA PHE A 219 -6.46 10.87 -1.37
C PHE A 219 -7.22 9.99 -0.37
N GLY A 220 -8.52 9.77 -0.56
CA GLY A 220 -9.39 9.11 0.41
C GLY A 220 -9.32 7.59 0.34
N ALA A 221 -8.84 7.05 -0.77
CA ALA A 221 -8.87 5.63 -1.05
C ALA A 221 -7.54 4.91 -0.76
N SER A 222 -6.69 5.42 0.13
CA SER A 222 -5.35 4.85 0.40
C SER A 222 -4.47 4.70 -0.86
N SER A 223 -4.66 5.60 -1.82
CA SER A 223 -3.83 5.69 -3.02
C SER A 223 -2.41 6.13 -2.68
N GLU A 224 -1.43 5.55 -3.37
CA GLU A 224 -0.02 5.95 -3.32
C GLU A 224 0.37 6.62 -4.64
N PHE A 225 0.78 7.88 -4.58
CA PHE A 225 1.27 8.62 -5.74
C PHE A 225 2.60 9.27 -5.38
N LYS A 226 3.68 8.92 -6.07
CA LYS A 226 5.02 9.48 -5.88
C LYS A 226 5.57 9.97 -7.22
N MET A 227 6.04 11.21 -7.23
CA MET A 227 6.71 11.81 -8.38
C MET A 227 7.97 12.52 -7.89
N ALA A 228 9.14 12.02 -8.30
CA ALA A 228 10.44 12.50 -7.87
C ALA A 228 11.22 13.15 -9.03
N ASN A 229 12.30 13.87 -8.68
CA ASN A 229 13.23 14.52 -9.62
C ASN A 229 12.53 15.28 -10.77
N ILE A 230 11.57 16.11 -10.40
CA ILE A 230 10.72 16.87 -11.33
C ILE A 230 11.51 18.03 -11.94
N SER A 231 11.49 18.18 -13.26
CA SER A 231 12.07 19.33 -13.95
C SER A 231 11.08 19.96 -14.95
N LEU A 232 10.83 21.26 -14.81
CA LEU A 232 9.82 22.01 -15.55
C LEU A 232 10.43 23.27 -16.14
N PHE A 233 10.53 23.31 -17.47
CA PHE A 233 11.16 24.41 -18.20
C PHE A 233 10.19 25.01 -19.19
N ARG A 234 9.93 26.32 -19.06
CA ARG A 234 9.19 27.13 -20.05
C ARG A 234 7.82 26.55 -20.44
N CYS A 235 7.18 25.80 -19.54
CA CYS A 235 5.85 25.28 -19.77
C CYS A 235 4.79 26.37 -19.60
N ARG A 236 3.67 26.27 -20.34
CA ARG A 236 2.64 27.31 -20.37
C ARG A 236 1.21 26.78 -20.20
N ALA A 237 0.46 27.33 -19.25
CA ALA A 237 -0.99 27.09 -19.11
C ALA A 237 -1.78 28.34 -19.54
N GLN A 238 -2.66 28.18 -20.52
CA GLN A 238 -3.46 29.27 -21.08
C GLN A 238 -4.93 29.18 -20.69
N THR A 239 -5.57 30.33 -20.50
CA THR A 239 -6.98 30.42 -20.15
C THR A 239 -7.87 30.23 -21.37
N ASP A 240 -8.92 29.43 -21.22
CA ASP A 240 -10.04 29.41 -22.16
C ASP A 240 -10.85 30.71 -22.00
N THR A 241 -10.73 31.62 -22.98
CA THR A 241 -11.48 32.87 -22.96
C THR A 241 -12.95 32.71 -23.35
N THR A 242 -13.39 31.51 -23.74
CA THR A 242 -14.78 31.23 -24.15
C THR A 242 -15.69 30.84 -22.99
N LYS A 243 -15.13 30.43 -21.84
CA LYS A 243 -15.88 30.04 -20.65
C LYS A 243 -15.06 30.32 -19.38
N ASP A 244 -15.74 30.66 -18.30
CA ASP A 244 -15.08 30.85 -17.00
C ASP A 244 -15.08 29.59 -16.12
N VAL A 245 -16.10 28.73 -16.28
CA VAL A 245 -16.30 27.51 -15.47
C VAL A 245 -16.36 26.28 -16.41
N PRO A 246 -15.59 25.20 -16.16
CA PRO A 246 -14.56 25.10 -15.12
C PRO A 246 -13.37 26.05 -15.39
N PRO A 247 -12.67 26.50 -14.34
CA PRO A 247 -11.63 27.51 -14.44
C PRO A 247 -10.31 26.96 -15.01
N THR A 248 -9.72 27.75 -15.92
CA THR A 248 -8.57 27.38 -16.76
C THR A 248 -7.44 28.42 -16.70
N GLY A 249 -6.20 28.02 -17.04
CA GLY A 249 -5.02 28.90 -17.06
C GLY A 249 -4.22 28.89 -15.76
N TYR A 250 -4.24 27.78 -15.00
CA TYR A 250 -3.52 27.61 -13.74
C TYR A 250 -2.41 26.55 -13.87
N GLY A 251 -1.30 26.74 -13.16
CA GLY A 251 -0.24 25.74 -13.06
C GLY A 251 0.55 25.61 -14.36
N GLY A 252 1.40 26.59 -14.69
CA GLY A 252 2.15 26.60 -15.96
C GLY A 252 3.07 25.40 -16.11
N GLY A 253 3.74 24.98 -15.03
CA GLY A 253 4.45 23.71 -14.96
C GLY A 253 3.53 22.55 -14.59
N ILE A 254 3.07 22.54 -13.33
CA ILE A 254 2.18 21.53 -12.75
C ILE A 254 0.86 22.17 -12.29
N PHE A 255 -0.23 21.50 -12.63
CA PHE A 255 -1.49 21.62 -11.92
C PHE A 255 -1.76 20.32 -11.15
N LEU A 256 -1.73 20.40 -9.81
CA LEU A 256 -1.94 19.28 -8.91
C LEU A 256 -3.29 19.42 -8.22
N ALA A 257 -4.20 18.50 -8.49
CA ALA A 257 -5.53 18.46 -7.91
C ALA A 257 -5.75 17.16 -7.14
N GLY A 258 -6.64 17.21 -6.15
CA GLY A 258 -7.12 15.98 -5.54
C GLY A 258 -8.48 16.10 -4.89
N TYR A 259 -9.05 14.92 -4.65
CA TYR A 259 -10.28 14.72 -3.91
C TYR A 259 -9.95 14.13 -2.55
N ASN A 260 -10.85 14.30 -1.58
CA ASN A 260 -10.68 13.84 -0.20
C ASN A 260 -9.45 14.46 0.51
N ASN A 261 -9.17 14.00 1.72
CA ASN A 261 -8.14 14.60 2.56
C ASN A 261 -6.77 13.97 2.33
N TYR A 262 -5.86 14.73 1.72
CA TYR A 262 -4.44 14.36 1.66
C TYR A 262 -3.87 14.14 3.06
N ASP A 263 -3.27 12.97 3.26
CA ASP A 263 -2.45 12.72 4.45
C ASP A 263 -1.04 13.26 4.21
N SER A 264 -0.76 14.43 4.83
CA SER A 264 0.56 15.07 4.81
C SER A 264 1.70 14.17 5.28
N LEU A 265 1.40 13.08 5.98
CA LEU A 265 2.36 12.15 6.55
C LEU A 265 2.75 11.00 5.63
N SER A 266 1.98 10.75 4.57
CA SER A 266 2.25 9.69 3.56
C SER A 266 3.57 9.83 2.79
N LYS A 267 4.22 11.01 2.82
CA LYS A 267 5.37 11.38 1.97
C LYS A 267 5.12 11.19 0.47
N MET A 268 3.87 11.03 0.04
CA MET A 268 3.53 10.80 -1.37
C MET A 268 3.86 12.04 -2.23
N LEU A 269 3.70 13.24 -1.65
CA LEU A 269 4.06 14.51 -2.28
C LEU A 269 5.37 15.05 -1.68
N ASP A 270 6.50 14.77 -2.33
CA ASP A 270 7.83 15.29 -1.96
C ASP A 270 8.51 15.97 -3.15
N PHE A 271 8.38 17.30 -3.22
CA PHE A 271 8.92 18.11 -4.32
C PHE A 271 10.24 18.80 -3.96
N ARG A 272 10.98 18.32 -2.94
CA ARG A 272 12.28 18.91 -2.53
C ARG A 272 13.28 19.07 -3.68
N LYS A 273 13.27 18.14 -4.64
CA LYS A 273 14.17 18.13 -5.81
C LYS A 273 13.56 18.75 -7.07
N MET A 274 12.40 19.38 -6.96
CA MET A 274 11.73 20.01 -8.09
C MET A 274 12.53 21.21 -8.61
N LYS A 275 12.68 21.29 -9.93
CA LYS A 275 13.36 22.36 -10.67
C LYS A 275 12.36 23.11 -11.54
N ILE A 276 12.13 24.38 -11.26
CA ILE A 276 11.19 25.23 -11.99
C ILE A 276 11.90 26.43 -12.62
N TYR A 277 11.75 26.64 -13.93
CA TYR A 277 12.40 27.74 -14.66
C TYR A 277 11.54 28.26 -15.82
N GLY A 278 11.16 29.53 -15.76
CA GLY A 278 10.52 30.24 -16.87
C GLY A 278 9.11 29.75 -17.25
N ASN A 279 8.44 29.00 -16.39
CA ASN A 279 7.07 28.56 -16.62
C ASN A 279 6.10 29.75 -16.52
N THR A 280 4.95 29.65 -17.19
CA THR A 280 3.93 30.72 -17.18
C THR A 280 2.52 30.16 -17.10
N ALA A 281 1.66 30.81 -16.32
CA ALA A 281 0.23 30.57 -16.30
C ALA A 281 -0.48 31.90 -16.56
N ASP A 282 -1.59 31.87 -17.31
CA ASP A 282 -2.37 33.08 -17.59
C ASP A 282 -3.04 33.64 -16.32
N LYS A 283 -3.33 32.80 -15.31
CA LYS A 283 -3.98 33.22 -14.04
C LYS A 283 -3.09 33.14 -12.80
N ALA A 284 -2.67 31.93 -12.39
CA ALA A 284 -1.94 31.75 -11.15
C ALA A 284 -1.13 30.44 -11.11
N GLY A 285 -0.10 30.42 -10.27
CA GLY A 285 0.84 29.32 -10.14
C GLY A 285 1.65 29.17 -11.40
N GLN A 286 2.59 30.09 -11.63
CA GLN A 286 3.42 30.09 -12.85
C GLN A 286 4.10 28.74 -13.06
N SER A 287 4.57 28.12 -11.97
CA SER A 287 5.16 26.79 -12.01
C SER A 287 4.29 25.74 -11.34
N LEU A 288 3.69 26.02 -10.18
CA LEU A 288 2.85 25.05 -9.46
C LEU A 288 1.56 25.72 -8.99
N TYR A 289 0.43 25.11 -9.37
CA TYR A 289 -0.87 25.43 -8.77
C TYR A 289 -1.47 24.18 -8.12
N VAL A 290 -1.90 24.32 -6.85
CA VAL A 290 -2.37 23.20 -6.03
C VAL A 290 -3.83 23.38 -5.63
N VAL A 291 -4.64 22.34 -5.85
CA VAL A 291 -6.04 22.25 -5.47
C VAL A 291 -6.23 21.06 -4.55
N MET A 292 -6.19 21.28 -3.24
CA MET A 292 -6.56 20.27 -2.24
C MET A 292 -6.93 20.90 -0.89
N THR A 293 -7.84 20.25 -0.15
CA THR A 293 -8.29 20.70 1.19
C THR A 293 -7.16 20.80 2.22
N LYS A 294 -6.07 20.06 2.00
CA LYS A 294 -4.95 19.88 2.92
C LYS A 294 -3.66 20.58 2.46
N VAL A 295 -3.76 21.56 1.57
CA VAL A 295 -2.60 22.32 1.03
C VAL A 295 -1.74 22.96 2.13
N VAL A 296 -2.37 23.50 3.17
CA VAL A 296 -1.66 24.11 4.31
C VAL A 296 -0.88 23.07 5.12
N ASP A 297 -1.45 21.86 5.30
CA ASP A 297 -0.81 20.80 6.07
C ASP A 297 0.43 20.28 5.33
N TRP A 298 0.35 20.18 4.00
CA TRP A 298 1.51 19.90 3.14
C TRP A 298 2.59 21.00 3.21
N CYS A 299 2.17 22.26 3.07
CA CYS A 299 3.07 23.42 3.13
C CYS A 299 3.77 23.57 4.48
N ARG A 300 3.12 23.16 5.57
CA ARG A 300 3.68 23.20 6.93
C ARG A 300 4.45 21.94 7.30
N ARG A 301 4.56 20.96 6.40
CA ARG A 301 5.42 19.80 6.61
C ARG A 301 6.88 20.24 6.60
N GLY A 302 7.67 19.70 7.52
CA GLY A 302 9.10 20.00 7.61
C GLY A 302 9.39 21.41 8.11
N LYS A 303 10.51 21.99 7.65
CA LYS A 303 10.87 23.40 7.89
C LYS A 303 10.61 24.25 6.67
N ALA A 304 9.92 25.37 6.86
CA ALA A 304 9.74 26.42 5.85
C ALA A 304 9.33 25.88 4.47
N GLY A 305 8.37 24.95 4.37
CA GLY A 305 7.84 24.48 3.08
C GLY A 305 8.76 23.61 2.24
N GLU A 306 9.79 22.98 2.84
CA GLU A 306 10.80 22.20 2.11
C GLU A 306 10.22 21.15 1.15
N PHE A 307 9.09 20.49 1.49
CA PHE A 307 8.43 19.47 0.66
C PHE A 307 7.69 20.03 -0.56
N VAL A 308 7.52 21.36 -0.65
CA VAL A 308 6.76 22.04 -1.72
C VAL A 308 7.66 22.89 -2.61
N LYS A 309 8.71 23.49 -2.03
CA LYS A 309 9.48 24.57 -2.67
C LYS A 309 10.28 24.17 -3.91
N GLY A 310 10.86 22.98 -3.94
CA GLY A 310 11.90 22.68 -4.93
C GLY A 310 13.04 23.70 -4.86
N ASN A 311 13.37 24.31 -5.99
CA ASN A 311 14.35 25.39 -6.11
C ASN A 311 13.81 26.81 -5.82
N TYR A 312 12.57 26.97 -5.33
CA TYR A 312 12.03 28.27 -4.90
C TYR A 312 12.79 28.80 -3.66
N SER A 313 13.19 30.08 -3.71
CA SER A 313 13.94 30.76 -2.65
C SER A 313 13.13 31.92 -2.05
N ASP A 314 12.93 31.90 -0.73
CA ASP A 314 12.17 32.93 -0.02
C ASP A 314 12.80 34.33 -0.20
N GLY A 315 11.97 35.33 -0.52
CA GLY A 315 12.42 36.71 -0.75
C GLY A 315 13.20 36.95 -2.04
N ILE A 316 13.51 35.90 -2.81
CA ILE A 316 14.26 35.99 -4.07
C ILE A 316 13.37 35.59 -5.26
N SER A 317 12.71 34.44 -5.17
CA SER A 317 11.82 33.92 -6.23
C SER A 317 10.54 34.76 -6.35
N ASN A 318 9.96 34.79 -7.55
CA ASN A 318 8.67 35.44 -7.78
C ASN A 318 7.58 34.72 -6.98
N ILE A 319 6.84 35.45 -6.16
CA ILE A 319 5.81 34.86 -5.28
C ILE A 319 4.69 34.15 -6.05
N ASN A 320 4.48 34.50 -7.32
CA ASN A 320 3.48 33.87 -8.20
C ASN A 320 3.89 32.48 -8.71
N GLU A 321 5.12 32.02 -8.45
CA GLU A 321 5.58 30.69 -8.87
C GLU A 321 4.73 29.57 -8.26
N LEU A 322 4.41 29.70 -6.97
CA LEU A 322 3.76 28.66 -6.17
C LEU A 322 2.47 29.20 -5.54
N GLN A 323 1.32 28.77 -6.06
CA GLN A 323 0.00 29.20 -5.57
C GLN A 323 -0.92 27.99 -5.38
N GLY A 324 -2.02 28.19 -4.66
CA GLY A 324 -3.02 27.15 -4.52
C GLY A 324 -4.22 27.60 -3.72
N ILE A 325 -5.19 26.69 -3.60
CA ILE A 325 -6.47 26.92 -2.97
C ILE A 325 -6.88 25.71 -2.13
N ARG A 326 -7.51 25.98 -0.99
CA ARG A 326 -7.81 24.99 0.05
C ARG A 326 -9.19 24.34 -0.13
N VAL A 327 -9.45 23.82 -1.33
CA VAL A 327 -10.69 23.11 -1.70
C VAL A 327 -10.35 21.83 -2.47
N ASP A 328 -11.28 20.89 -2.57
CA ASP A 328 -11.11 19.73 -3.43
C ASP A 328 -11.31 20.07 -4.92
N SER A 329 -10.93 19.13 -5.79
CA SER A 329 -11.01 19.28 -7.24
C SER A 329 -12.44 19.49 -7.76
N THR A 330 -13.46 18.84 -7.18
CA THR A 330 -14.87 19.04 -7.55
C THR A 330 -15.29 20.48 -7.28
N THR A 331 -14.99 20.97 -6.08
CA THR A 331 -15.34 22.32 -5.64
C THR A 331 -14.65 23.37 -6.50
N PHE A 332 -13.34 23.22 -6.74
CA PHE A 332 -12.57 24.11 -7.63
C PHE A 332 -13.18 24.17 -9.02
N SER A 333 -13.57 23.03 -9.59
CA SER A 333 -14.16 22.96 -10.93
C SER A 333 -15.51 23.66 -11.05
N SER A 334 -16.19 23.91 -9.92
CA SER A 334 -17.46 24.65 -9.86
C SER A 334 -17.28 26.17 -9.67
N TYR A 335 -16.07 26.64 -9.35
CA TYR A 335 -15.82 28.05 -9.01
C TYR A 335 -15.57 28.91 -10.24
N SER A 336 -16.04 30.15 -10.17
CA SER A 336 -15.61 31.22 -11.08
C SER A 336 -14.18 31.65 -10.77
N THR A 337 -13.52 32.29 -11.75
CA THR A 337 -12.18 32.86 -11.56
C THR A 337 -12.16 33.90 -10.44
N GLU A 338 -13.22 34.70 -10.30
CA GLU A 338 -13.35 35.68 -9.22
C GLU A 338 -13.36 35.00 -7.84
N THR A 339 -14.13 33.92 -7.69
CA THR A 339 -14.20 33.15 -6.44
C THR A 339 -12.84 32.55 -6.08
N ILE A 340 -12.13 32.02 -7.08
CA ILE A 340 -10.78 31.49 -6.88
C ILE A 340 -9.82 32.60 -6.44
N ASN A 341 -9.85 33.76 -7.10
CA ASN A 341 -8.97 34.88 -6.75
C ASN A 341 -9.17 35.38 -5.30
N GLN A 342 -10.39 35.27 -4.77
CA GLN A 342 -10.70 35.63 -3.38
C GLN A 342 -10.21 34.60 -2.35
N GLN A 343 -10.01 33.34 -2.75
CA GLN A 343 -9.71 32.22 -1.83
C GLN A 343 -8.32 31.62 -2.00
N GLN A 344 -7.70 31.78 -3.17
CA GLN A 344 -6.36 31.29 -3.43
C GLN A 344 -5.33 32.04 -2.59
N ASN A 345 -4.17 31.42 -2.38
CA ASN A 345 -3.07 32.02 -1.65
C ASN A 345 -1.73 31.66 -2.28
N TYR A 346 -0.73 32.48 -1.98
CA TYR A 346 0.66 32.11 -2.20
C TYR A 346 1.02 31.03 -1.21
N LEU A 347 1.58 29.91 -1.69
CA LEU A 347 1.94 28.81 -0.79
C LEU A 347 3.00 29.25 0.24
N TYR A 348 3.83 30.24 -0.14
CA TYR A 348 4.76 30.94 0.74
C TYR A 348 4.15 31.36 2.09
N ASN A 349 2.93 31.90 2.07
CA ASN A 349 2.27 32.40 3.28
C ASN A 349 1.92 31.30 4.28
N TYR A 350 1.84 30.04 3.85
CA TYR A 350 1.50 28.93 4.74
C TYR A 350 2.67 28.43 5.58
N TRP A 351 3.90 28.55 5.05
CA TRP A 351 5.11 28.21 5.78
C TRP A 351 5.84 29.42 6.37
N ASN A 352 5.50 30.64 5.94
CA ASN A 352 5.96 31.89 6.54
C ASN A 352 5.11 32.27 7.77
N ILE A 353 5.17 31.44 8.82
CA ILE A 353 4.45 31.66 10.09
C ILE A 353 5.39 32.11 11.19
N ILE A 354 4.86 32.78 12.22
CA ILE A 354 5.63 33.12 13.42
C ILE A 354 6.03 31.82 14.13
N MET A 355 7.34 31.59 14.20
CA MET A 355 7.95 30.45 14.84
C MET A 355 8.61 30.91 16.15
N VAL A 356 8.37 30.16 17.22
CA VAL A 356 9.08 30.28 18.48
C VAL A 356 10.00 29.07 18.59
N GLU A 357 11.30 29.35 18.68
CA GLU A 357 12.36 28.34 18.63
C GLU A 357 13.07 28.28 19.98
N TYR A 358 13.21 27.08 20.52
CA TYR A 358 13.99 26.78 21.71
C TYR A 358 15.11 25.80 21.36
N PHE A 359 16.23 25.91 22.05
CA PHE A 359 17.42 25.09 21.85
C PHE A 359 17.82 24.43 23.16
N VAL A 360 18.11 23.14 23.11
CA VAL A 360 18.56 22.35 24.27
C VAL A 360 19.81 21.53 23.94
N GLN A 361 20.67 21.37 24.94
CA GLN A 361 21.89 20.57 24.85
C GLN A 361 22.29 20.00 26.22
N SER A 362 23.07 18.93 26.23
CA SER A 362 23.39 18.16 27.45
C SER A 362 24.16 18.97 28.51
N THR A 363 24.96 19.93 28.05
CA THR A 363 25.78 20.85 28.86
C THR A 363 25.09 22.20 29.13
N GLY A 364 23.83 22.37 28.70
CA GLY A 364 23.09 23.62 28.85
C GLY A 364 22.70 23.97 30.29
N ASN A 365 21.92 25.05 30.47
CA ASN A 365 21.40 25.47 31.76
C ASN A 365 19.91 25.88 31.68
N ASP A 366 19.08 25.28 32.52
CA ASP A 366 17.63 25.49 32.54
C ASP A 366 17.19 26.87 33.06
N THR A 367 18.12 27.68 33.57
CA THR A 367 17.87 29.09 33.92
C THR A 367 17.93 30.02 32.70
N PHE A 368 18.35 29.53 31.53
CA PHE A 368 18.42 30.33 30.31
C PHE A 368 17.06 30.49 29.62
N GLN A 369 17.02 31.39 28.63
CA GLN A 369 15.88 31.56 27.72
C GLN A 369 15.85 30.51 26.59
N CYS A 370 16.76 29.52 26.62
CA CYS A 370 16.89 28.45 25.66
C CYS A 370 16.96 28.93 24.19
N ASN A 371 17.75 29.97 23.90
CA ASN A 371 18.00 30.41 22.52
C ASN A 371 19.26 29.72 21.96
N SER A 372 19.54 29.90 20.67
CA SER A 372 20.65 29.23 19.98
C SER A 372 22.02 29.50 20.61
N SER A 373 22.22 30.67 21.22
CA SER A 373 23.47 31.03 21.91
C SER A 373 23.54 30.51 23.34
N ASN A 374 22.40 30.33 24.01
CA ASN A 374 22.29 29.89 25.41
C ASN A 374 21.25 28.77 25.54
N PRO A 375 21.57 27.55 25.08
CA PRO A 375 20.65 26.42 25.11
C PRO A 375 20.41 25.91 26.54
N CYS A 376 19.20 25.42 26.79
CA CYS A 376 18.83 24.84 28.08
C CYS A 376 19.30 23.38 28.20
N LYS A 377 19.33 22.87 29.43
CA LYS A 377 19.81 21.51 29.71
C LYS A 377 18.76 20.46 29.42
N THR A 378 17.52 20.74 29.81
CA THR A 378 16.42 19.78 29.84
C THR A 378 15.17 20.35 29.19
N LEU A 379 14.25 19.45 28.81
CA LEU A 379 12.89 19.83 28.42
C LEU A 379 12.04 20.31 29.61
N ASN A 380 12.60 20.27 30.84
CA ASN A 380 11.96 20.77 32.04
C ASN A 380 12.18 22.26 32.28
N ALA A 381 12.99 22.94 31.46
CA ALA A 381 13.21 24.39 31.57
C ALA A 381 11.88 25.17 31.55
N SER A 382 11.79 26.21 32.40
CA SER A 382 10.54 26.94 32.64
C SER A 382 9.97 27.57 31.37
N VAL A 383 10.83 28.15 30.52
CA VAL A 383 10.41 28.82 29.28
C VAL A 383 9.86 27.84 28.23
N ILE A 384 10.42 26.63 28.15
CA ILE A 384 9.94 25.55 27.27
C ILE A 384 8.55 25.10 27.74
N LYS A 385 8.42 24.74 29.02
CA LYS A 385 7.15 24.26 29.59
C LYS A 385 6.01 25.27 29.52
N SER A 386 6.29 26.53 29.84
CA SER A 386 5.26 27.58 29.86
C SER A 386 4.74 27.93 28.46
N ASN A 387 5.54 27.71 27.42
CA ASN A 387 5.20 28.10 26.04
C ASN A 387 4.81 26.94 25.12
N ILE A 388 4.89 25.69 25.60
CA ILE A 388 4.62 24.49 24.79
C ILE A 388 3.22 24.49 24.15
N ASN A 389 2.24 25.17 24.74
CA ASN A 389 0.88 25.30 24.20
C ASN A 389 0.54 26.70 23.70
N SER A 390 1.53 27.53 23.37
CA SER A 390 1.30 28.84 22.75
C SER A 390 0.55 28.70 21.41
N MET A 391 0.02 29.80 20.86
CA MET A 391 -0.66 29.78 19.55
C MET A 391 0.30 29.71 18.36
N ASN A 392 1.53 30.20 18.54
CA ASN A 392 2.56 30.23 17.50
C ASN A 392 3.08 28.81 17.21
N ALA A 393 3.77 28.65 16.08
CA ALA A 393 4.48 27.41 15.83
C ALA A 393 5.63 27.28 16.85
N TYR A 394 5.82 26.08 17.39
CA TYR A 394 6.71 25.84 18.52
C TYR A 394 7.68 24.72 18.16
N PHE A 395 8.97 25.05 18.23
CA PHE A 395 10.08 24.17 17.87
C PHE A 395 11.04 24.05 19.04
N VAL A 396 11.46 22.83 19.32
CA VAL A 396 12.60 22.54 20.20
C VAL A 396 13.65 21.82 19.38
N TYR A 397 14.79 22.49 19.21
CA TYR A 397 15.98 21.98 18.57
C TYR A 397 16.89 21.34 19.62
N ILE A 398 17.25 20.09 19.40
CA ILE A 398 18.14 19.33 20.28
C ILE A 398 19.49 19.24 19.58
N LEU A 399 20.54 19.80 20.18
CA LEU A 399 21.87 19.90 19.56
C LEU A 399 22.65 18.59 19.67
N ASP A 400 22.65 17.98 20.85
CA ASP A 400 23.32 16.73 21.16
C ASP A 400 22.37 15.77 21.89
N GLY A 401 21.95 16.13 23.10
CA GLY A 401 21.05 15.35 23.92
C GLY A 401 20.39 16.19 25.00
N THR A 402 19.28 15.69 25.53
CA THR A 402 18.53 16.32 26.61
C THR A 402 17.83 15.27 27.46
N SER A 403 17.09 15.71 28.48
CA SER A 403 16.25 14.80 29.27
C SER A 403 14.92 15.43 29.62
N ILE A 404 13.94 14.57 29.92
CA ILE A 404 12.65 14.93 30.49
C ILE A 404 12.42 14.12 31.77
N SER A 405 12.09 14.80 32.86
CA SER A 405 11.90 14.19 34.18
C SER A 405 10.50 14.38 34.77
N SER A 406 9.62 15.09 34.07
CA SER A 406 8.20 15.23 34.43
C SER A 406 7.33 15.21 33.19
N ALA A 407 6.02 15.10 33.35
CA ALA A 407 5.09 15.21 32.22
C ALA A 407 5.21 16.55 31.48
N ALA A 408 5.28 16.51 30.15
CA ALA A 408 5.00 17.63 29.25
C ALA A 408 3.61 17.44 28.64
N VAL A 409 2.70 18.38 28.88
CA VAL A 409 1.32 18.31 28.37
C VAL A 409 1.25 19.10 27.07
N ILE A 410 0.92 18.44 25.97
CA ILE A 410 0.80 19.03 24.63
C ILE A 410 -0.67 18.97 24.21
N SER A 411 -1.34 20.12 24.21
CA SER A 411 -2.77 20.27 23.93
C SER A 411 -3.07 21.12 22.69
N GLN A 412 -2.07 21.75 22.06
CA GLN A 412 -2.30 22.55 20.85
C GLN A 412 -2.71 21.66 19.67
N ILE A 413 -3.80 22.04 18.98
CA ILE A 413 -4.32 21.33 17.80
C ILE A 413 -4.06 22.04 16.47
N VAL A 414 -3.74 23.34 16.50
CA VAL A 414 -3.60 24.16 15.27
C VAL A 414 -2.27 23.93 14.57
N THR A 415 -1.18 23.90 15.33
CA THR A 415 0.17 23.60 14.83
C THR A 415 0.80 22.51 15.69
N PRO A 416 1.49 21.53 15.09
CA PRO A 416 2.19 20.51 15.86
C PRO A 416 3.31 21.15 16.70
N ARG A 417 3.60 20.51 17.83
CA ARG A 417 4.78 20.81 18.65
C ARG A 417 5.93 19.94 18.19
N ILE A 418 6.96 20.58 17.64
CA ILE A 418 8.03 19.90 16.92
C ILE A 418 9.26 19.81 17.82
N PHE A 419 9.70 18.59 18.08
CA PHE A 419 10.98 18.29 18.72
C PHE A 419 11.86 17.64 17.66
N ARG A 420 13.00 18.23 17.38
CA ARG A 420 13.87 17.72 16.32
C ARG A 420 15.33 17.99 16.60
N LYS A 421 16.16 17.17 15.97
CA LYS A 421 17.60 17.36 15.99
C LYS A 421 18.04 18.64 15.24
N TYR A 422 19.14 19.23 15.70
CA TYR A 422 19.86 20.36 15.10
C TYR A 422 21.37 20.12 15.12
N PRO A 423 22.16 20.57 14.12
CA PRO A 423 21.78 21.33 12.92
C PRO A 423 20.97 20.49 11.92
N LEU A 424 20.23 21.14 11.03
CA LEU A 424 19.17 20.48 10.24
C LEU A 424 19.68 19.68 9.03
N ASP A 425 20.92 19.92 8.64
CA ASP A 425 21.62 19.32 7.50
C ASP A 425 22.25 17.96 7.82
N SER A 426 22.49 17.64 9.10
CA SER A 426 23.05 16.35 9.48
C SER A 426 21.96 15.30 9.77
N THR A 427 22.26 14.03 9.53
CA THR A 427 21.38 12.87 9.76
C THR A 427 21.65 12.15 11.07
N GLN A 428 22.65 12.58 11.85
CA GLN A 428 22.91 12.03 13.17
C GLN A 428 21.77 12.37 14.12
N LEU A 429 21.34 11.40 14.93
CA LEU A 429 20.25 11.57 15.90
C LEU A 429 20.72 12.34 17.13
N SER A 430 19.77 13.03 17.76
CA SER A 430 19.96 13.62 19.09
C SER A 430 19.18 12.87 20.16
N ASP A 431 19.73 12.81 21.37
CA ASP A 431 19.17 11.98 22.44
C ASP A 431 18.09 12.69 23.25
N ILE A 432 17.01 11.98 23.59
CA ILE A 432 16.08 12.36 24.67
C ILE A 432 16.08 11.23 25.69
N LEU A 433 16.66 11.49 26.87
CA LEU A 433 16.53 10.61 28.03
C LEU A 433 15.18 10.86 28.72
N ILE A 434 14.28 9.87 28.65
CA ILE A 434 13.02 9.85 29.38
C ILE A 434 13.26 9.21 30.75
N LYS A 435 13.26 10.04 31.80
CA LYS A 435 13.43 9.57 33.18
C LYS A 435 12.14 8.96 33.75
N SER A 436 12.22 8.38 34.94
CA SER A 436 11.13 7.67 35.62
C SER A 436 9.77 8.36 35.62
N ALA A 437 9.71 9.67 35.89
CA ALA A 437 8.48 10.46 35.82
C ALA A 437 8.33 11.30 34.54
N GLY A 438 9.32 11.25 33.64
CA GLY A 438 9.30 11.91 32.33
C GLY A 438 8.31 11.24 31.38
N LYS A 439 7.52 12.06 30.68
CA LYS A 439 6.58 11.60 29.64
C LYS A 439 6.04 12.77 28.83
N PHE A 440 5.51 12.48 27.65
CA PHE A 440 4.76 13.41 26.82
C PHE A 440 3.28 13.01 26.82
N ASN A 441 2.43 13.84 27.43
CA ASN A 441 0.99 13.64 27.46
C ASN A 441 0.35 14.44 26.33
N ILE A 442 -0.21 13.75 25.33
CA ILE A 442 -0.67 14.33 24.08
C ILE A 442 -2.20 14.35 24.04
N THR A 443 -2.78 15.54 24.00
CA THR A 443 -4.19 15.78 23.65
C THR A 443 -4.35 16.61 22.38
N GLY A 444 -3.26 17.24 21.91
CA GLY A 444 -3.14 17.95 20.63
C GLY A 444 -2.17 17.26 19.68
N LYS A 445 -1.32 18.03 18.99
CA LYS A 445 -0.43 17.52 17.93
C LYS A 445 1.04 17.62 18.30
N VAL A 446 1.79 16.55 18.13
CA VAL A 446 3.24 16.51 18.38
C VAL A 446 3.97 15.81 17.23
N ARG A 447 5.18 16.29 16.93
CA ARG A 447 6.09 15.67 15.97
C ARG A 447 7.49 15.52 16.57
N PHE A 448 8.08 14.36 16.37
CA PHE A 448 9.45 14.02 16.77
C PHE A 448 10.25 13.61 15.52
N GLN A 449 11.38 14.26 15.25
CA GLN A 449 12.17 14.03 14.03
C GLN A 449 13.66 13.85 14.31
N LEU A 450 14.26 12.78 13.80
CA LEU A 450 15.70 12.50 13.94
C LEU A 450 16.15 12.41 15.41
N LEU A 451 15.38 11.72 16.24
CA LEU A 451 15.63 11.62 17.68
C LEU A 451 15.88 10.18 18.12
N ASN A 452 16.77 10.02 19.08
CA ASN A 452 16.98 8.77 19.79
C ASN A 452 16.35 8.87 21.18
N PHE A 453 15.25 8.15 21.39
CA PHE A 453 14.62 8.05 22.70
C PHE A 453 15.34 7.01 23.55
N ILE A 454 15.79 7.43 24.73
CA ILE A 454 16.45 6.55 25.70
C ILE A 454 15.56 6.47 26.93
N MET A 455 15.06 5.28 27.28
CA MET A 455 14.30 5.08 28.51
C MET A 455 15.23 4.78 29.68
N GLU A 456 15.08 5.54 30.77
CA GLU A 456 15.77 5.27 32.03
C GLU A 456 15.39 3.88 32.56
N SER A 457 16.40 3.09 32.90
CA SER A 457 16.24 1.68 33.30
C SER A 457 16.92 1.36 34.63
N THR A 458 17.04 2.36 35.51
CA THR A 458 17.54 2.20 36.88
C THR A 458 16.56 1.46 37.82
N GLY A 459 15.35 1.17 37.35
CA GLY A 459 14.33 0.36 38.01
C GLY A 459 13.13 0.08 37.11
N ILE A 460 12.28 -0.88 37.49
CA ILE A 460 11.04 -1.18 36.77
C ILE A 460 10.02 -0.08 37.06
N GLN A 461 9.61 0.63 36.02
CA GLN A 461 8.66 1.73 36.12
C GLN A 461 7.35 1.30 35.45
N LEU A 462 6.24 1.27 36.18
CA LEU A 462 4.92 0.89 35.66
C LEU A 462 4.08 2.15 35.35
N ASP A 463 3.12 2.03 34.43
CA ASP A 463 2.09 3.04 34.11
C ASP A 463 2.57 4.46 33.75
N ASN A 464 3.80 4.58 33.21
CA ASN A 464 4.39 5.88 32.86
C ASN A 464 5.00 5.88 31.45
N HIS A 465 4.19 5.55 30.44
CA HIS A 465 4.58 5.48 29.03
C HIS A 465 5.29 6.75 28.53
N GLY A 466 6.22 6.61 27.57
CA GLY A 466 7.04 7.72 27.08
C GLY A 466 6.23 8.79 26.38
N ILE A 467 5.44 8.39 25.38
CA ILE A 467 4.56 9.24 24.58
C ILE A 467 3.16 8.66 24.71
N TYR A 468 2.26 9.42 25.34
CA TYR A 468 0.93 8.95 25.71
C TYR A 468 -0.15 9.82 25.06
N ALA A 469 -0.86 9.27 24.07
CA ALA A 469 -2.05 9.91 23.49
C ALA A 469 -3.29 9.66 24.36
N LEU A 470 -3.92 10.76 24.78
CA LEU A 470 -4.97 10.81 25.80
C LEU A 470 -6.28 11.42 25.26
N SER A 471 -6.43 11.56 23.94
CA SER A 471 -7.59 12.15 23.28
C SER A 471 -7.73 11.64 21.85
N TYR A 472 -8.95 11.59 21.31
CA TYR A 472 -9.17 11.30 19.88
C TYR A 472 -8.74 12.46 18.97
N ALA A 473 -8.46 13.66 19.51
CA ALA A 473 -7.85 14.77 18.79
C ALA A 473 -6.32 14.70 18.77
N ALA A 474 -5.73 13.73 19.48
CA ALA A 474 -4.29 13.58 19.55
C ALA A 474 -3.71 13.15 18.20
N GLU A 475 -2.56 13.74 17.84
CA GLU A 475 -1.77 13.38 16.66
C GLU A 475 -0.33 13.19 17.12
N ILE A 476 0.21 12.00 16.88
CA ILE A 476 1.60 11.66 17.19
C ILE A 476 2.25 11.35 15.86
N ASP A 477 3.35 12.03 15.56
CA ASP A 477 4.13 11.84 14.35
C ASP A 477 5.61 11.60 14.73
N LEU A 478 6.07 10.37 14.57
CA LEU A 478 7.48 9.98 14.73
C LEU A 478 8.09 9.78 13.34
N GLU A 479 9.20 10.45 13.07
CA GLU A 479 9.91 10.38 11.81
C GLU A 479 11.41 10.17 12.06
N ASP A 480 11.96 9.09 11.48
CA ASP A 480 13.39 8.77 11.50
C ASP A 480 13.96 8.75 12.94
N CYS A 481 13.28 8.04 13.84
CA CYS A 481 13.64 8.00 15.26
C CYS A 481 14.22 6.64 15.66
N HIS A 482 15.04 6.62 16.71
CA HIS A 482 15.48 5.40 17.38
C HIS A 482 14.85 5.29 18.77
N PHE A 483 14.69 4.07 19.26
CA PHE A 483 14.29 3.79 20.63
C PHE A 483 15.22 2.75 21.26
N ASN A 484 15.77 3.10 22.42
CA ASN A 484 16.72 2.29 23.18
C ASN A 484 16.45 2.35 24.69
N VAL A 485 17.03 1.40 25.42
CA VAL A 485 17.10 1.42 26.89
C VAL A 485 18.44 2.01 27.36
N GLN A 486 18.44 2.71 28.49
CA GLN A 486 19.64 3.40 29.00
C GLN A 486 20.82 2.46 29.27
N ASN A 487 20.54 1.30 29.86
CA ASN A 487 21.55 0.29 30.16
C ASN A 487 21.28 -0.95 29.30
N ALA A 488 22.23 -1.37 28.47
CA ALA A 488 22.07 -2.57 27.66
C ALA A 488 21.74 -3.80 28.52
N GLY A 489 20.77 -4.61 28.08
CA GLY A 489 20.31 -5.80 28.82
C GLY A 489 19.41 -5.52 30.03
N SER A 490 19.16 -4.24 30.36
CA SER A 490 18.17 -3.88 31.39
C SER A 490 16.74 -4.06 30.91
N GLN A 491 15.83 -4.20 31.87
CA GLN A 491 14.39 -4.33 31.63
C GLN A 491 13.67 -3.02 31.96
N ILE A 492 12.72 -2.63 31.09
CA ILE A 492 11.82 -1.49 31.32
C ILE A 492 10.37 -1.97 31.52
N GLY A 493 9.50 -1.10 32.05
CA GLY A 493 8.08 -1.40 32.30
C GLY A 493 7.10 -0.52 31.52
N LYS A 494 7.54 0.09 30.41
CA LYS A 494 6.82 1.16 29.71
C LYS A 494 6.86 0.97 28.20
N CYS A 495 5.82 1.47 27.53
CA CYS A 495 5.82 1.66 26.09
C CYS A 495 6.61 2.91 25.69
N LEU A 496 7.16 2.92 24.48
CA LEU A 496 7.54 4.18 23.84
C LEU A 496 6.27 4.97 23.49
N VAL A 497 5.33 4.35 22.79
CA VAL A 497 4.06 4.96 22.39
C VAL A 497 2.89 4.16 22.97
N TYR A 498 1.97 4.85 23.63
CA TYR A 498 0.65 4.31 23.97
C TYR A 498 -0.43 5.26 23.48
N ALA A 499 -1.33 4.78 22.62
CA ALA A 499 -2.52 5.50 22.19
C ALA A 499 -3.77 4.82 22.73
N SER A 500 -4.36 5.38 23.80
CA SER A 500 -5.39 4.69 24.62
C SER A 500 -6.84 5.05 24.29
N ILE A 501 -7.07 5.90 23.28
CA ILE A 501 -8.42 6.39 22.95
C ILE A 501 -8.74 6.25 21.47
N GLY A 502 -7.96 6.89 20.60
CA GLY A 502 -8.25 7.08 19.17
C GLY A 502 -7.29 8.13 18.65
N GLY A 503 -7.67 8.85 17.59
CA GLY A 503 -6.81 9.84 16.96
C GLY A 503 -5.97 9.26 15.82
N ASN A 504 -5.26 10.16 15.15
CA ASN A 504 -4.60 9.86 13.88
C ASN A 504 -3.09 9.92 14.11
N HIS A 505 -2.42 8.77 14.05
CA HIS A 505 -1.02 8.64 14.47
C HIS A 505 -0.15 8.00 13.40
N ILE A 506 1.09 8.46 13.32
CA ILE A 506 2.11 7.88 12.43
C ILE A 506 3.41 7.65 13.16
N ILE A 507 3.97 6.49 12.91
CA ILE A 507 5.30 6.09 13.33
C ILE A 507 6.01 5.62 12.07
N SER A 508 7.00 6.40 11.63
CA SER A 508 7.72 6.16 10.39
C SER A 508 9.22 6.05 10.64
N SER A 509 9.85 5.05 10.02
CA SER A 509 11.31 4.82 10.09
C SER A 509 11.82 4.75 11.54
N LEU A 510 11.02 4.15 12.44
CA LEU A 510 11.41 3.89 13.83
C LEU A 510 12.30 2.65 13.91
N ILE A 511 13.48 2.76 14.51
CA ILE A 511 14.32 1.61 14.85
C ILE A 511 14.28 1.37 16.36
N SER A 512 13.71 0.24 16.77
CA SER A 512 13.72 -0.25 18.15
C SER A 512 14.56 -1.51 18.22
N LYS A 513 15.59 -1.54 19.07
CA LYS A 513 16.57 -2.63 19.07
C LYS A 513 17.05 -3.02 20.47
N ASP A 514 17.19 -4.32 20.70
CA ASP A 514 17.78 -4.92 21.91
C ASP A 514 17.03 -4.48 23.19
N ILE A 515 15.70 -4.56 23.17
CA ILE A 515 14.83 -4.07 24.24
C ILE A 515 14.16 -5.23 24.96
N THR A 516 14.33 -5.31 26.27
CA THR A 516 13.51 -6.16 27.14
C THR A 516 12.53 -5.29 27.93
N SER A 517 11.24 -5.59 27.82
CA SER A 517 10.18 -4.77 28.42
C SER A 517 9.06 -5.62 29.03
N LEU A 518 8.45 -5.15 30.11
CA LEU A 518 7.19 -5.72 30.60
C LEU A 518 6.00 -5.33 29.72
N GLU A 519 6.11 -4.23 28.96
CA GLU A 519 5.10 -3.68 28.06
C GLU A 519 5.51 -3.81 26.58
N ASN A 520 4.58 -3.59 25.66
CA ASN A 520 4.87 -3.48 24.23
C ASN A 520 5.68 -2.20 23.92
N ILE A 521 6.33 -2.15 22.75
CA ILE A 521 6.98 -0.91 22.29
C ILE A 521 5.92 0.11 21.88
N ILE A 522 4.91 -0.36 21.14
CA ILE A 522 3.75 0.41 20.71
C ILE A 522 2.49 -0.31 21.19
N LYS A 523 1.63 0.43 21.88
CA LYS A 523 0.34 -0.06 22.37
C LYS A 523 -0.80 0.81 21.83
N ILE A 524 -1.84 0.16 21.33
CA ILE A 524 -2.99 0.81 20.71
C ILE A 524 -4.25 0.23 21.33
N ASP A 525 -5.08 1.07 21.93
CA ASP A 525 -6.39 0.72 22.47
C ASP A 525 -7.40 1.76 21.99
N PHE A 526 -7.89 1.60 20.76
CA PHE A 526 -8.85 2.54 20.19
C PHE A 526 -10.27 2.18 20.60
N SER A 527 -10.92 3.10 21.32
CA SER A 527 -12.34 3.08 21.69
C SER A 527 -13.13 4.23 21.05
N GLN A 528 -12.45 5.09 20.30
CA GLN A 528 -12.98 6.24 19.56
C GLN A 528 -12.44 6.22 18.12
N PRO A 529 -12.97 7.05 17.21
CA PRO A 529 -12.45 7.16 15.85
C PRO A 529 -10.95 7.46 15.84
N GLY A 530 -10.23 6.85 14.91
CA GLY A 530 -8.78 7.03 14.80
C GLY A 530 -8.12 5.98 13.93
N TRP A 531 -6.94 6.31 13.43
CA TRP A 531 -6.11 5.41 12.66
C TRP A 531 -4.65 5.48 13.10
N MET A 532 -3.92 4.38 12.94
CA MET A 532 -2.46 4.34 13.15
C MET A 532 -1.77 3.77 11.91
N ARG A 533 -0.74 4.46 11.43
CA ARG A 533 0.17 3.95 10.38
C ARG A 533 1.56 3.72 10.96
N ILE A 534 2.10 2.53 10.74
CA ILE A 534 3.44 2.14 11.15
C ILE A 534 4.19 1.77 9.88
N ILE A 535 5.15 2.59 9.47
CA ILE A 535 5.72 2.56 8.12
C ILE A 535 7.25 2.47 8.23
N ASP A 536 7.88 1.57 7.46
CA ASP A 536 9.35 1.48 7.36
C ASP A 536 10.04 1.29 8.73
N CYS A 537 9.35 0.67 9.70
CA CYS A 537 9.86 0.51 11.05
C CYS A 537 10.61 -0.82 11.21
N ARG A 538 11.65 -0.83 12.04
CA ARG A 538 12.45 -2.01 12.38
C ARG A 538 12.37 -2.30 13.88
N PHE A 539 11.93 -3.50 14.22
CA PHE A 539 11.89 -4.02 15.57
C PHE A 539 12.82 -5.23 15.65
N GLU A 540 13.96 -5.09 16.33
CA GLU A 540 15.02 -6.09 16.37
C GLU A 540 15.29 -6.54 17.81
N ASN A 541 15.28 -7.86 18.06
CA ASN A 541 15.58 -8.43 19.37
C ASN A 541 14.71 -7.82 20.49
N ILE A 542 13.41 -7.72 20.24
CA ILE A 542 12.45 -7.20 21.22
C ILE A 542 11.93 -8.36 22.06
N THR A 543 12.13 -8.33 23.37
CA THR A 543 11.62 -9.36 24.29
C THR A 543 10.61 -8.75 25.26
N ARG A 544 9.34 -9.15 25.11
CA ARG A 544 8.28 -8.80 26.06
C ARG A 544 8.23 -9.87 27.16
N THR A 545 8.14 -9.43 28.41
CA THR A 545 8.26 -10.27 29.63
C THR A 545 7.14 -10.08 30.67
N GLY A 546 6.26 -9.09 30.51
CA GLY A 546 5.12 -8.86 31.42
C GLY A 546 4.06 -9.96 31.37
N ILE A 547 3.58 -10.40 32.53
CA ILE A 547 2.67 -11.56 32.65
C ILE A 547 1.21 -11.26 32.30
N THR A 548 0.81 -9.98 32.29
CA THR A 548 -0.56 -9.53 31.98
C THR A 548 -0.66 -8.87 30.60
N VAL A 549 0.48 -8.65 29.92
CA VAL A 549 0.56 -7.91 28.66
C VAL A 549 0.73 -8.89 27.52
N ILE A 550 -0.19 -8.84 26.56
CA ILE A 550 -0.18 -9.67 25.34
C ILE A 550 0.52 -8.95 24.19
N GLY A 551 0.97 -9.72 23.19
CA GLY A 551 1.77 -9.21 22.08
C GLY A 551 3.24 -9.00 22.45
N GLY A 552 4.11 -9.03 21.45
CA GLY A 552 5.53 -8.70 21.59
C GLY A 552 5.78 -7.22 21.38
N ALA A 553 6.27 -6.85 20.20
CA ALA A 553 6.61 -5.47 19.87
C ALA A 553 5.37 -4.56 19.82
N ILE A 554 4.26 -5.05 19.26
CA ILE A 554 3.03 -4.27 19.07
C ILE A 554 1.82 -5.02 19.62
N ARG A 555 0.97 -4.29 20.34
CA ARG A 555 -0.38 -4.73 20.71
C ARG A 555 -1.40 -3.71 20.21
N ALA A 556 -2.39 -4.17 19.44
CA ALA A 556 -3.47 -3.32 18.95
C ALA A 556 -4.84 -3.90 19.24
N VAL A 557 -5.72 -3.10 19.85
CA VAL A 557 -7.13 -3.42 20.04
C VAL A 557 -7.99 -2.29 19.47
N LEU A 558 -8.80 -2.62 18.48
CA LEU A 558 -9.65 -1.68 17.75
C LEU A 558 -11.12 -1.96 18.12
N LYS A 559 -11.78 -0.98 18.73
CA LYS A 559 -13.15 -1.10 19.28
C LYS A 559 -14.11 -0.05 18.72
N TYR A 560 -13.77 0.59 17.61
CA TYR A 560 -14.62 1.55 16.91
C TYR A 560 -14.67 1.22 15.41
N SER A 561 -15.83 1.38 14.76
CA SER A 561 -16.05 0.90 13.39
C SER A 561 -15.15 1.57 12.34
N SER A 562 -14.81 2.84 12.53
CA SER A 562 -13.89 3.56 11.64
C SER A 562 -12.40 3.38 11.98
N ASN A 563 -12.05 2.47 12.91
CA ASN A 563 -10.67 2.27 13.27
C ASN A 563 -9.86 1.62 12.15
N THR A 564 -8.63 2.09 11.95
CA THR A 564 -7.73 1.56 10.94
C THR A 564 -6.31 1.39 11.50
N LEU A 565 -5.69 0.24 11.26
CA LEU A 565 -4.28 -0.02 11.51
C LEU A 565 -3.60 -0.45 10.22
N ILE A 566 -2.61 0.31 9.77
CA ILE A 566 -1.84 0.00 8.55
C ILE A 566 -0.37 -0.17 8.93
N ILE A 567 0.21 -1.31 8.57
CA ILE A 567 1.63 -1.61 8.79
C ILE A 567 2.26 -1.94 7.43
N VAL A 568 3.24 -1.14 7.02
CA VAL A 568 3.82 -1.19 5.67
C VAL A 568 5.34 -1.10 5.74
N ASP A 569 6.03 -1.86 4.89
CA ASP A 569 7.50 -1.84 4.77
C ASP A 569 8.23 -2.10 6.10
N CYS A 570 7.60 -2.77 7.06
CA CYS A 570 8.17 -2.98 8.39
C CYS A 570 8.96 -4.30 8.47
N THR A 571 9.91 -4.37 9.42
CA THR A 571 10.62 -5.62 9.75
C THR A 571 10.53 -5.88 11.25
N PHE A 572 10.06 -7.08 11.59
CA PHE A 572 10.07 -7.64 12.93
C PHE A 572 11.05 -8.82 12.91
N ASN A 573 12.20 -8.65 13.56
CA ASN A 573 13.26 -9.65 13.58
C ASN A 573 13.53 -10.06 15.03
N ARG A 574 13.34 -11.35 15.34
CA ARG A 574 13.54 -11.93 16.67
C ARG A 574 12.75 -11.19 17.75
N CYS A 575 11.49 -10.90 17.46
CA CYS A 575 10.54 -10.40 18.46
C CYS A 575 9.94 -11.58 19.24
N VAL A 576 10.01 -11.53 20.57
CA VAL A 576 9.63 -12.62 21.46
C VAL A 576 8.59 -12.14 22.45
N ALA A 577 7.50 -12.91 22.54
CA ALA A 577 6.48 -12.77 23.57
C ALA A 577 6.45 -14.02 24.47
N ASN A 578 7.32 -14.05 25.50
CA ASN A 578 7.36 -15.06 26.56
C ASN A 578 6.00 -15.37 27.22
N ASN A 579 5.53 -16.61 27.14
CA ASN A 579 4.29 -17.09 27.80
C ASN A 579 3.01 -16.34 27.41
N THR A 580 2.96 -15.75 26.21
CA THR A 580 1.76 -15.11 25.67
C THR A 580 1.75 -15.20 24.15
N VAL A 581 0.77 -14.59 23.50
CA VAL A 581 0.49 -14.71 22.08
C VAL A 581 1.00 -13.52 21.26
N GLY A 582 1.25 -13.74 19.97
CA GLY A 582 1.63 -12.70 19.00
C GLY A 582 3.06 -12.20 19.19
N GLY A 583 4.05 -12.98 18.74
CA GLY A 583 5.46 -12.75 19.07
C GLY A 583 6.01 -11.43 18.57
N ALA A 584 5.61 -11.01 17.37
CA ALA A 584 5.82 -9.64 16.92
C ALA A 584 4.59 -8.77 17.21
N ILE A 585 3.42 -9.22 16.76
CA ILE A 585 2.20 -8.43 16.78
C ILE A 585 1.03 -9.25 17.34
N TYR A 586 0.29 -8.63 18.26
CA TYR A 586 -1.06 -9.03 18.61
C TYR A 586 -2.06 -7.99 18.10
N VAL A 587 -3.11 -8.46 17.40
CA VAL A 587 -4.25 -7.63 17.00
C VAL A 587 -5.58 -8.23 17.44
N GLU A 588 -6.46 -7.40 17.96
CA GLU A 588 -7.86 -7.73 18.25
C GLU A 588 -8.79 -6.68 17.65
N ASN A 589 -9.77 -7.14 16.89
CA ASN A 589 -10.79 -6.31 16.28
C ASN A 589 -12.16 -6.64 16.89
N ASN A 590 -12.79 -5.64 17.51
CA ASN A 590 -13.99 -5.80 18.33
C ASN A 590 -15.30 -5.28 17.71
N LEU A 591 -15.29 -4.66 16.52
CA LEU A 591 -16.49 -4.08 15.92
C LEU A 591 -16.50 -4.16 14.39
N ALA A 592 -17.70 -3.94 13.82
CA ALA A 592 -17.91 -3.98 12.39
C ALA A 592 -17.14 -2.86 11.70
N GLU A 593 -16.43 -3.21 10.62
CA GLU A 593 -15.71 -2.29 9.74
C GLU A 593 -14.33 -1.81 10.19
N ALA A 594 -13.79 -2.20 11.35
CA ALA A 594 -12.39 -1.84 11.63
C ALA A 594 -11.44 -2.59 10.67
N TYR A 595 -10.45 -1.89 10.12
CA TYR A 595 -9.54 -2.41 9.08
C TYR A 595 -8.11 -2.57 9.59
N ILE A 596 -7.51 -3.71 9.32
CA ILE A 596 -6.08 -3.95 9.54
C ILE A 596 -5.44 -4.39 8.23
N THR A 597 -4.38 -3.72 7.82
CA THR A 597 -3.62 -4.06 6.61
C THR A 597 -2.15 -4.22 6.93
N LEU A 598 -1.60 -5.36 6.51
CA LEU A 598 -0.16 -5.63 6.48
C LEU A 598 0.30 -5.68 5.02
N SER A 599 1.28 -4.87 4.65
CA SER A 599 1.80 -4.79 3.28
C SER A 599 3.33 -4.78 3.30
N HIS A 600 3.99 -5.57 2.44
CA HIS A 600 5.45 -5.62 2.30
C HIS A 600 6.22 -5.69 3.64
N THR A 601 5.68 -6.42 4.61
CA THR A 601 6.20 -6.50 5.99
C THR A 601 6.79 -7.88 6.27
N GLN A 602 7.94 -7.90 6.95
CA GLN A 602 8.69 -9.12 7.25
C GLN A 602 8.62 -9.47 8.74
N PHE A 603 8.36 -10.74 9.03
CA PHE A 603 8.39 -11.36 10.35
C PHE A 603 9.41 -12.49 10.31
N ILE A 604 10.53 -12.32 11.02
CA ILE A 604 11.68 -13.21 10.94
C ILE A 604 12.00 -13.70 12.34
N GLU A 605 12.06 -15.01 12.54
CA GLU A 605 12.47 -15.66 13.79
C GLU A 605 11.68 -15.16 15.03
N CYS A 606 10.42 -14.75 14.84
CA CYS A 606 9.59 -14.25 15.92
C CYS A 606 8.94 -15.41 16.69
N GLN A 607 8.78 -15.25 18.02
CA GLN A 607 8.39 -16.35 18.90
C GLN A 607 7.31 -15.95 19.91
N ALA A 608 6.35 -16.84 20.12
CA ALA A 608 5.29 -16.70 21.11
C ALA A 608 4.77 -18.07 21.55
N GLN A 609 3.84 -18.10 22.50
CA GLN A 609 3.05 -19.30 22.78
C GLN A 609 2.26 -19.72 21.52
N SER A 610 1.51 -18.80 20.92
CA SER A 610 0.82 -18.99 19.63
C SER A 610 0.97 -17.75 18.76
N GLY A 611 1.03 -17.93 17.44
CA GLY A 611 1.24 -16.84 16.50
C GLY A 611 2.64 -16.24 16.65
N GLY A 612 3.67 -17.00 16.31
CA GLY A 612 5.07 -16.58 16.50
C GLY A 612 5.37 -15.24 15.85
N GLY A 613 4.86 -15.00 14.64
CA GLY A 613 4.84 -13.66 14.03
C GLY A 613 3.61 -12.87 14.47
N LEU A 614 2.42 -13.34 14.06
CA LEU A 614 1.15 -12.63 14.21
C LEU A 614 0.12 -13.47 14.97
N TYR A 615 -0.52 -12.87 15.96
CA TYR A 615 -1.78 -13.37 16.51
C TYR A 615 -2.91 -12.39 16.16
N ALA A 616 -3.94 -12.90 15.50
CA ALA A 616 -5.08 -12.13 15.06
C ALA A 616 -6.38 -12.68 15.65
N LYS A 617 -7.15 -11.82 16.31
CA LYS A 617 -8.51 -12.13 16.75
C LYS A 617 -9.50 -11.17 16.10
N ILE A 618 -10.41 -11.71 15.29
CA ILE A 618 -11.33 -10.90 14.48
C ILE A 618 -12.76 -11.19 14.92
N THR A 619 -13.42 -10.19 15.51
CA THR A 619 -14.83 -10.30 15.91
C THR A 619 -15.70 -9.28 15.15
N LEU A 620 -17.00 -9.55 15.09
CA LEU A 620 -18.05 -8.60 14.77
C LEU A 620 -17.88 -7.75 13.48
N GLY A 621 -17.34 -8.26 12.37
CA GLY A 621 -17.27 -7.51 11.11
C GLY A 621 -15.92 -6.83 10.80
N GLY A 622 -14.89 -7.13 11.58
CA GLY A 622 -13.53 -6.67 11.34
C GLY A 622 -12.84 -7.31 10.14
N GLN A 623 -11.89 -6.59 9.53
CA GLN A 623 -11.16 -7.07 8.35
C GLN A 623 -9.65 -7.05 8.58
N ILE A 624 -8.98 -8.14 8.22
CA ILE A 624 -7.52 -8.20 8.16
C ILE A 624 -7.11 -8.63 6.74
N THR A 625 -6.27 -7.82 6.10
CA THR A 625 -5.67 -8.12 4.80
C THR A 625 -4.16 -8.16 4.92
N ILE A 626 -3.56 -9.24 4.39
CA ILE A 626 -2.11 -9.40 4.24
C ILE A 626 -1.80 -9.42 2.74
N GLU A 627 -1.00 -8.47 2.27
CA GLU A 627 -0.77 -8.25 0.84
C GLU A 627 0.65 -7.78 0.51
N ASN A 628 0.91 -7.62 -0.80
CA ASN A 628 2.14 -7.06 -1.36
C ASN A 628 3.41 -7.69 -0.79
N SER A 629 3.53 -9.02 -0.94
CA SER A 629 4.73 -9.79 -0.61
C SER A 629 5.17 -9.70 0.86
N CYS A 630 4.22 -9.74 1.80
CA CYS A 630 4.54 -9.96 3.22
C CYS A 630 5.26 -11.31 3.44
N GLN A 631 6.09 -11.41 4.48
CA GLN A 631 6.90 -12.61 4.74
C GLN A 631 6.84 -13.02 6.21
N PHE A 632 6.61 -14.31 6.46
CA PHE A 632 6.70 -14.96 7.77
C PHE A 632 7.72 -16.08 7.65
N ILE A 633 8.91 -15.87 8.20
CA ILE A 633 10.07 -16.74 8.00
C ILE A 633 10.58 -17.20 9.35
N GLN A 634 10.66 -18.51 9.55
CA GLN A 634 11.25 -19.12 10.75
C GLN A 634 10.60 -18.68 12.08
N CYS A 635 9.33 -18.27 12.03
CA CYS A 635 8.59 -17.94 13.24
C CYS A 635 8.18 -19.21 14.01
N THR A 636 8.12 -19.13 15.34
CA THR A 636 7.88 -20.30 16.20
C THR A 636 6.77 -20.05 17.21
N ALA A 637 5.80 -20.97 17.24
CA ALA A 637 4.88 -21.15 18.36
C ALA A 637 5.51 -22.18 19.30
N GLN A 638 6.07 -21.72 20.44
CA GLN A 638 6.92 -22.53 21.30
C GLN A 638 6.16 -23.64 22.04
N TYR A 639 4.88 -23.42 22.37
CA TYR A 639 4.05 -24.35 23.14
C TYR A 639 2.57 -24.21 22.79
N GLY A 640 2.27 -23.90 21.53
CA GLY A 640 0.94 -23.54 21.05
C GLY A 640 0.82 -23.78 19.56
N ASN A 641 0.05 -22.96 18.85
CA ASN A 641 -0.29 -23.20 17.44
C ASN A 641 0.06 -21.99 16.57
N GLY A 642 0.14 -22.20 15.26
CA GLY A 642 0.36 -21.12 14.30
C GLY A 642 1.75 -20.54 14.43
N GLY A 643 2.77 -21.27 13.96
CA GLY A 643 4.16 -20.83 14.10
C GLY A 643 4.42 -19.47 13.47
N GLY A 644 3.91 -19.24 12.27
CA GLY A 644 3.87 -17.92 11.64
C GLY A 644 2.69 -17.09 12.12
N ILE A 645 1.48 -17.59 11.87
CA ILE A 645 0.22 -16.85 12.05
C ILE A 645 -0.77 -17.70 12.85
N TYR A 646 -1.39 -17.10 13.85
CA TYR A 646 -2.55 -17.65 14.53
C TYR A 646 -3.76 -16.75 14.32
N VAL A 647 -4.90 -17.34 13.93
CA VAL A 647 -6.15 -16.62 13.69
C VAL A 647 -7.29 -17.22 14.50
N GLU A 648 -8.01 -16.37 15.22
CA GLU A 648 -9.25 -16.70 15.91
C GLU A 648 -10.42 -15.91 15.32
N LEU A 649 -11.50 -16.60 14.96
CA LEU A 649 -12.71 -16.04 14.36
C LEU A 649 -13.95 -16.36 15.24
N PRO A 650 -14.21 -15.59 16.32
CA PRO A 650 -15.30 -15.84 17.29
C PRO A 650 -16.71 -15.69 16.77
N THR A 651 -16.95 -14.76 15.85
CA THR A 651 -18.31 -14.52 15.35
C THR A 651 -18.24 -13.84 13.99
N MET A 652 -18.61 -14.57 12.93
CA MET A 652 -18.80 -14.02 11.59
C MET A 652 -20.31 -13.98 11.30
N GLN A 653 -21.00 -13.00 11.90
CA GLN A 653 -22.46 -12.86 11.76
C GLN A 653 -22.88 -12.12 10.47
N ASN A 654 -21.92 -11.49 9.77
CA ASN A 654 -22.19 -10.71 8.57
C ASN A 654 -21.06 -10.89 7.54
N SER A 655 -21.33 -10.52 6.28
CA SER A 655 -20.38 -10.57 5.16
C SER A 655 -19.23 -9.56 5.27
N LEU A 656 -19.13 -8.80 6.36
CA LEU A 656 -18.12 -7.76 6.54
C LEU A 656 -16.88 -8.26 7.29
N THR A 657 -16.97 -9.37 8.01
CA THR A 657 -15.79 -9.96 8.68
C THR A 657 -14.92 -10.64 7.63
N SER A 658 -13.62 -10.39 7.60
CA SER A 658 -12.72 -11.15 6.72
C SER A 658 -11.29 -11.29 7.21
N PHE A 659 -10.67 -12.41 6.83
CA PHE A 659 -9.23 -12.66 6.91
C PHE A 659 -8.76 -13.09 5.52
N VAL A 660 -7.98 -12.22 4.87
CA VAL A 660 -7.56 -12.41 3.48
C VAL A 660 -6.04 -12.32 3.36
N ILE A 661 -5.43 -13.33 2.72
CA ILE A 661 -4.04 -13.31 2.27
C ILE A 661 -4.02 -13.18 0.75
N ARG A 662 -3.71 -11.98 0.26
CA ARG A 662 -3.64 -11.65 -1.17
C ARG A 662 -2.28 -11.94 -1.78
N ASP A 663 -1.21 -11.77 -1.00
CA ASP A 663 0.16 -12.11 -1.37
C ASP A 663 1.03 -12.16 -0.11
N ALA A 664 1.46 -13.36 0.29
CA ALA A 664 2.40 -13.54 1.39
C ALA A 664 3.21 -14.83 1.25
N LEU A 665 4.44 -14.82 1.74
CA LEU A 665 5.30 -15.99 1.90
C LEU A 665 5.29 -16.44 3.37
N ILE A 666 4.97 -17.70 3.63
CA ILE A 666 5.03 -18.32 4.95
C ILE A 666 5.96 -19.53 4.87
N GLN A 667 7.16 -19.41 5.42
CA GLN A 667 8.24 -20.36 5.18
C GLN A 667 8.97 -20.77 6.46
N ASN A 668 9.23 -22.06 6.59
CA ASN A 668 10.05 -22.62 7.67
C ASN A 668 9.56 -22.28 9.08
N CYS A 669 8.27 -21.96 9.24
CA CYS A 669 7.68 -21.68 10.54
C CYS A 669 7.37 -23.01 11.28
N GLN A 670 7.34 -22.95 12.62
CA GLN A 670 7.20 -24.14 13.45
C GLN A 670 6.16 -24.00 14.56
N ALA A 671 5.34 -25.03 14.76
CA ALA A 671 4.47 -25.18 15.92
C ALA A 671 4.93 -26.36 16.79
N ILE A 672 5.28 -26.08 18.05
CA ILE A 672 5.83 -27.04 19.01
C ILE A 672 4.77 -27.34 20.08
N THR A 673 4.69 -28.60 20.51
CA THR A 673 3.76 -29.04 21.57
C THR A 673 4.19 -28.54 22.96
N SER A 674 3.19 -28.18 23.77
CA SER A 674 3.38 -27.96 25.20
C SER A 674 3.51 -29.28 25.95
N ALA A 675 4.51 -29.40 26.83
CA ALA A 675 4.61 -30.53 27.76
C ALA A 675 3.44 -30.58 28.77
N SER A 676 2.76 -29.46 29.04
CA SER A 676 1.64 -29.35 29.98
C SER A 676 0.25 -29.44 29.32
N ASP A 677 0.16 -29.19 28.01
CA ASP A 677 -1.08 -29.33 27.23
C ASP A 677 -0.78 -29.98 25.88
N LEU A 678 -0.66 -31.31 25.90
CA LEU A 678 -0.34 -32.11 24.72
C LEU A 678 -1.49 -32.20 23.70
N LYS A 679 -2.72 -31.81 24.07
CA LYS A 679 -3.92 -32.11 23.29
C LYS A 679 -4.30 -30.99 22.31
N SER A 680 -4.07 -29.73 22.70
CA SER A 680 -4.55 -28.56 21.95
C SER A 680 -3.43 -27.70 21.35
N THR A 681 -2.18 -28.19 21.37
CA THR A 681 -0.98 -27.44 20.94
C THR A 681 -0.16 -28.21 19.91
N GLY A 682 0.70 -27.52 19.15
CA GLY A 682 1.58 -28.13 18.16
C GLY A 682 0.97 -28.31 16.77
N TYR A 683 -0.08 -27.56 16.43
CA TYR A 683 -0.75 -27.61 15.12
C TYR A 683 -0.47 -26.35 14.29
N GLY A 684 -0.45 -26.49 12.96
CA GLY A 684 -0.37 -25.35 12.05
C GLY A 684 0.99 -24.66 12.09
N GLY A 685 2.02 -25.30 11.56
CA GLY A 685 3.40 -24.77 11.64
C GLY A 685 3.54 -23.41 10.98
N GLY A 686 2.90 -23.22 9.81
CA GLY A 686 2.73 -21.91 9.20
C GLY A 686 1.57 -21.12 9.80
N ILE A 687 0.36 -21.66 9.66
CA ILE A 687 -0.90 -20.99 9.99
C ILE A 687 -1.81 -21.91 10.80
N PHE A 688 -2.41 -21.39 11.85
CA PHE A 688 -3.51 -22.03 12.58
C PHE A 688 -4.75 -21.15 12.56
N ILE A 689 -5.93 -21.72 12.27
CA ILE A 689 -7.20 -20.99 12.21
C ILE A 689 -8.26 -21.70 13.06
N GLY A 690 -8.81 -20.99 14.05
CA GLY A 690 -9.94 -21.44 14.85
C GLY A 690 -11.21 -20.62 14.56
N LYS A 691 -12.26 -21.27 14.07
CA LYS A 691 -13.56 -20.64 13.75
C LYS A 691 -14.66 -21.13 14.70
N LEU A 692 -15.32 -20.18 15.38
CA LEU A 692 -16.50 -20.45 16.20
C LEU A 692 -17.78 -20.18 15.43
N GLY A 693 -18.76 -21.06 15.56
CA GLY A 693 -20.04 -21.01 14.87
C GLY A 693 -19.92 -21.25 13.37
N THR A 694 -21.04 -21.12 12.68
CA THR A 694 -21.15 -21.41 11.25
C THR A 694 -20.31 -20.45 10.40
N TYR A 695 -19.74 -20.98 9.31
CA TYR A 695 -19.11 -20.21 8.25
C TYR A 695 -19.91 -20.41 6.97
N VAL A 696 -20.02 -19.36 6.15
CA VAL A 696 -20.75 -19.37 4.88
C VAL A 696 -19.76 -19.11 3.77
N ALA A 697 -19.42 -20.13 2.98
CA ALA A 697 -18.31 -20.04 2.04
C ALA A 697 -18.54 -19.02 0.92
N SER A 698 -19.80 -18.77 0.55
CA SER A 698 -20.18 -17.76 -0.45
C SER A 698 -19.84 -16.32 -0.08
N THR A 699 -19.51 -16.06 1.19
CA THR A 699 -19.07 -14.73 1.63
C THR A 699 -17.63 -14.40 1.21
N GLN A 700 -16.82 -15.41 0.88
CA GLN A 700 -15.38 -15.26 0.59
C GLN A 700 -14.62 -14.52 1.72
N ALA A 701 -15.15 -14.57 2.94
CA ALA A 701 -14.59 -13.89 4.10
C ALA A 701 -13.26 -14.52 4.57
N LEU A 702 -13.02 -15.79 4.23
CA LEU A 702 -11.74 -16.46 4.45
C LEU A 702 -11.14 -16.85 3.10
N ASP A 703 -10.09 -16.13 2.68
CA ASP A 703 -9.43 -16.30 1.38
C ASP A 703 -7.91 -16.33 1.56
N LEU A 704 -7.31 -17.50 1.30
CA LEU A 704 -5.87 -17.73 1.41
C LEU A 704 -5.20 -17.92 0.05
N LYS A 705 -5.89 -17.66 -1.08
CA LYS A 705 -5.41 -18.02 -2.42
C LYS A 705 -4.06 -17.42 -2.80
N GLY A 706 -3.74 -16.25 -2.24
CA GLY A 706 -2.53 -15.50 -2.54
C GLY A 706 -1.29 -15.97 -1.79
N MET A 707 -1.41 -16.95 -0.88
CA MET A 707 -0.28 -17.37 -0.06
C MET A 707 0.66 -18.34 -0.79
N LYS A 708 1.95 -18.21 -0.51
CA LYS A 708 2.98 -19.23 -0.76
C LYS A 708 3.41 -19.78 0.58
N ILE A 709 3.21 -21.07 0.80
CA ILE A 709 3.43 -21.74 2.07
C ILE A 709 4.21 -23.04 1.86
N TYR A 710 5.38 -23.19 2.48
CA TYR A 710 6.22 -24.39 2.33
C TYR A 710 7.34 -24.48 3.38
N GLY A 711 7.80 -25.70 3.65
CA GLY A 711 8.90 -25.99 4.58
C GLY A 711 8.54 -25.78 6.06
N ASN A 712 7.26 -25.56 6.36
CA ASN A 712 6.79 -25.39 7.73
C ASN A 712 6.70 -26.75 8.43
N SER A 713 6.66 -26.76 9.77
CA SER A 713 6.56 -27.99 10.55
C SER A 713 5.65 -27.84 11.76
N ALA A 714 4.87 -28.87 12.05
CA ALA A 714 3.99 -28.93 13.21
C ALA A 714 4.15 -30.30 13.86
N ILE A 715 4.23 -30.34 15.20
CA ILE A 715 4.44 -31.60 15.92
C ILE A 715 3.20 -32.51 15.86
N GLN A 716 1.98 -31.95 15.89
CA GLN A 716 0.76 -32.75 15.91
C GLN A 716 0.08 -32.90 14.56
N GLY A 717 0.07 -31.87 13.71
CA GLY A 717 -0.62 -31.91 12.42
C GLY A 717 -0.75 -30.55 11.75
N GLY A 718 -0.99 -30.57 10.44
CA GLY A 718 -1.05 -29.40 9.58
C GLY A 718 0.30 -28.71 9.56
N GLN A 719 1.29 -29.31 8.87
CA GLN A 719 2.65 -28.79 8.84
C GLN A 719 2.65 -27.31 8.40
N SER A 720 1.87 -26.99 7.38
CA SER A 720 1.67 -25.64 6.89
C SER A 720 0.40 -25.00 7.44
N LEU A 721 -0.75 -25.64 7.29
CA LEU A 721 -2.06 -25.11 7.70
C LEU A 721 -2.83 -26.12 8.54
N TYR A 722 -3.33 -25.67 9.69
CA TYR A 722 -4.32 -26.41 10.47
C TYR A 722 -5.56 -25.56 10.75
N VAL A 723 -6.74 -26.08 10.39
CA VAL A 723 -8.02 -25.35 10.52
C VAL A 723 -9.03 -26.12 11.34
N ILE A 724 -9.71 -25.41 12.24
CA ILE A 724 -10.80 -25.96 13.06
C ILE A 724 -12.06 -25.16 12.78
N MET A 725 -13.04 -25.80 12.16
CA MET A 725 -14.26 -25.14 11.69
C MET A 725 -15.37 -26.17 11.44
N LEU A 726 -16.61 -25.87 11.85
CA LEU A 726 -17.78 -26.72 11.55
C LEU A 726 -17.98 -26.93 10.04
N ASN A 727 -18.01 -25.84 9.28
CA ASN A 727 -18.21 -25.82 7.82
C ASN A 727 -16.88 -26.01 7.04
N LEU A 728 -15.93 -26.78 7.59
CA LEU A 728 -14.61 -26.97 6.97
C LEU A 728 -14.70 -27.55 5.55
N GLN A 729 -15.55 -28.57 5.37
CA GLN A 729 -15.79 -29.19 4.06
C GLN A 729 -16.37 -28.18 3.06
N GLU A 730 -17.40 -27.43 3.45
CA GLU A 730 -18.04 -26.41 2.60
C GLU A 730 -17.03 -25.36 2.12
N TRP A 731 -16.15 -24.89 3.01
CA TRP A 731 -15.10 -23.93 2.63
C TRP A 731 -14.08 -24.53 1.65
N CYS A 732 -13.69 -25.79 1.86
CA CYS A 732 -12.75 -26.50 0.97
C CYS A 732 -13.34 -26.82 -0.40
N GLU A 733 -14.64 -27.11 -0.47
CA GLU A 733 -15.37 -27.39 -1.71
C GLU A 733 -15.77 -26.13 -2.47
N TYR A 734 -15.79 -24.97 -1.81
CA TYR A 734 -16.19 -23.71 -2.43
C TYR A 734 -15.12 -23.17 -3.39
N GLY A 735 -15.57 -22.71 -4.55
CA GLY A 735 -14.70 -22.30 -5.66
C GLY A 735 -14.28 -23.49 -6.53
N LEU A 736 -13.19 -23.33 -7.27
CA LEU A 736 -12.62 -24.41 -8.09
C LEU A 736 -11.47 -25.08 -7.36
N LEU A 737 -11.56 -26.40 -7.15
CA LEU A 737 -10.48 -27.24 -6.64
C LEU A 737 -9.80 -26.68 -5.38
N GLY A 738 -10.57 -26.13 -4.42
CA GLY A 738 -10.04 -25.63 -3.15
C GLY A 738 -9.23 -24.32 -3.26
N GLU A 739 -9.43 -23.51 -4.29
CA GLU A 739 -8.66 -22.28 -4.57
C GLU A 739 -8.53 -21.31 -3.37
N TYR A 740 -9.54 -21.21 -2.50
CA TYR A 740 -9.52 -20.33 -1.32
C TYR A 740 -8.69 -20.87 -0.14
N VAL A 741 -8.26 -22.13 -0.20
CA VAL A 741 -7.54 -22.84 0.87
C VAL A 741 -6.10 -23.16 0.47
N LYS A 742 -5.88 -23.59 -0.78
CA LYS A 742 -4.64 -24.26 -1.21
C LYS A 742 -3.39 -23.39 -1.21
N GLY A 743 -3.50 -22.10 -1.53
CA GLY A 743 -2.34 -21.31 -1.90
C GLY A 743 -1.54 -21.98 -3.03
N ASN A 744 -0.27 -22.30 -2.77
CA ASN A 744 0.63 -23.02 -3.69
C ASN A 744 0.69 -24.55 -3.48
N TYR A 745 -0.22 -25.16 -2.70
CA TYR A 745 -0.29 -26.62 -2.54
C TYR A 745 -0.60 -27.32 -3.86
N SER A 746 0.05 -28.46 -4.12
CA SER A 746 -0.16 -29.27 -5.32
C SER A 746 -0.64 -30.67 -4.98
N ASP A 747 -1.79 -31.03 -5.55
CA ASP A 747 -2.44 -32.36 -5.44
C ASP A 747 -1.58 -33.53 -5.99
N THR A 748 -0.40 -33.24 -6.55
CA THR A 748 0.48 -34.26 -7.16
C THR A 748 1.83 -34.41 -6.48
N VAL A 749 2.30 -33.39 -5.77
CA VAL A 749 3.66 -33.37 -5.22
C VAL A 749 3.76 -32.89 -3.77
N SER A 750 2.71 -32.24 -3.24
CA SER A 750 2.69 -31.82 -1.85
C SER A 750 2.38 -33.02 -0.94
N ASP A 751 2.92 -32.99 0.29
CA ASP A 751 2.60 -33.98 1.32
C ASP A 751 1.19 -33.70 1.87
N GLU A 752 0.36 -34.74 1.98
CA GLU A 752 -1.02 -34.65 2.47
C GLU A 752 -1.11 -34.09 3.91
N ASN A 753 -0.03 -34.16 4.70
CA ASN A 753 0.03 -33.60 6.05
C ASN A 753 0.30 -32.08 6.08
N GLU A 754 0.52 -31.43 4.93
CA GLU A 754 0.73 -29.97 4.86
C GLU A 754 -0.54 -29.21 5.24
N LEU A 755 -1.69 -29.62 4.70
CA LEU A 755 -2.98 -28.97 4.90
C LEU A 755 -3.95 -29.93 5.56
N GLN A 756 -4.20 -29.72 6.86
CA GLN A 756 -5.11 -30.55 7.65
C GLN A 756 -6.13 -29.69 8.40
N GLY A 757 -7.18 -30.33 8.89
CA GLY A 757 -8.14 -29.66 9.76
C GLY A 757 -9.10 -30.62 10.45
N LEU A 758 -9.89 -30.06 11.37
CA LEU A 758 -10.83 -30.79 12.20
C LEU A 758 -12.23 -30.17 12.06
N PRO A 759 -13.23 -30.93 11.55
CA PRO A 759 -14.57 -30.41 11.28
C PRO A 759 -15.44 -30.35 12.54
N ILE A 760 -15.01 -29.55 13.52
CA ILE A 760 -15.74 -29.28 14.77
C ILE A 760 -15.82 -27.78 15.03
N ASP A 761 -16.67 -27.37 15.97
CA ASP A 761 -16.66 -25.99 16.45
C ASP A 761 -15.39 -25.73 17.26
N PHE A 762 -14.72 -24.59 17.01
CA PHE A 762 -13.47 -24.28 17.72
C PHE A 762 -13.61 -24.26 19.25
N SER A 763 -14.81 -23.94 19.79
CA SER A 763 -15.08 -24.01 21.23
C SER A 763 -14.92 -25.41 21.85
N GLN A 764 -14.98 -26.46 21.03
CA GLN A 764 -14.85 -27.86 21.47
C GLN A 764 -13.41 -28.37 21.41
N PHE A 765 -12.49 -27.64 20.78
CA PHE A 765 -11.14 -28.13 20.53
C PHE A 765 -10.35 -28.37 21.82
N ALA A 766 -10.36 -27.39 22.73
CA ALA A 766 -9.62 -27.47 23.99
C ALA A 766 -10.10 -28.60 24.92
N SER A 767 -11.35 -29.05 24.79
CA SER A 767 -11.91 -30.16 25.59
C SER A 767 -11.82 -31.52 24.90
N SER A 768 -11.44 -31.57 23.61
CA SER A 768 -11.32 -32.80 22.84
C SER A 768 -10.09 -33.63 23.28
N SER A 769 -10.20 -34.96 23.27
CA SER A 769 -9.06 -35.83 23.53
C SER A 769 -8.11 -35.89 22.33
N GLN A 770 -6.82 -36.12 22.57
CA GLN A 770 -5.86 -36.30 21.47
C GLN A 770 -6.25 -37.44 20.53
N SER A 771 -6.75 -38.55 21.08
CA SER A 771 -7.25 -39.68 20.30
C SER A 771 -8.46 -39.32 19.44
N TYR A 772 -9.33 -38.42 19.92
CA TYR A 772 -10.47 -37.94 19.15
C TYR A 772 -9.99 -37.05 18.00
N ILE A 773 -9.08 -36.11 18.27
CA ILE A 773 -8.52 -35.22 17.25
C ILE A 773 -7.86 -36.04 16.15
N GLN A 774 -6.96 -36.96 16.50
CA GLN A 774 -6.26 -37.83 15.53
C GLN A 774 -7.21 -38.74 14.74
N ALA A 775 -8.30 -39.22 15.34
CA ALA A 775 -9.27 -40.06 14.64
C ALA A 775 -10.19 -39.28 13.70
N ASN A 776 -10.36 -37.97 13.91
CA ASN A 776 -11.33 -37.14 13.20
C ASN A 776 -10.71 -36.05 12.32
N GLU A 777 -9.40 -35.83 12.43
CA GLU A 777 -8.69 -34.91 11.55
C GLU A 777 -8.78 -35.37 10.09
N LYS A 778 -8.69 -34.38 9.20
CA LYS A 778 -8.88 -34.55 7.76
C LYS A 778 -7.74 -33.88 7.04
N THR A 779 -7.12 -34.63 6.13
CA THR A 779 -6.40 -34.05 5.00
C THR A 779 -7.39 -33.23 4.19
N LEU A 780 -7.12 -31.93 4.04
CA LEU A 780 -8.06 -31.02 3.36
C LEU A 780 -8.19 -31.35 1.86
N GLU A 781 -7.16 -31.99 1.27
CA GLU A 781 -7.20 -32.47 -0.12
C GLU A 781 -8.43 -33.32 -0.43
N ASN A 782 -8.86 -34.15 0.52
CA ASN A 782 -9.99 -35.05 0.33
C ASN A 782 -11.32 -34.34 0.08
N TYR A 783 -11.44 -33.05 0.40
CA TYR A 783 -12.67 -32.29 0.18
C TYR A 783 -12.78 -31.72 -1.24
N TRP A 784 -11.68 -31.28 -1.85
CA TRP A 784 -11.72 -30.75 -3.22
C TRP A 784 -11.26 -31.75 -4.28
N ARG A 785 -10.65 -32.86 -3.87
CA ARG A 785 -10.31 -33.98 -4.75
C ARG A 785 -11.58 -34.77 -5.07
N VAL A 786 -12.47 -34.17 -5.83
CA VAL A 786 -13.59 -34.90 -6.42
C VAL A 786 -12.98 -35.95 -7.35
N THR A 787 -13.15 -37.22 -7.00
CA THR A 787 -12.92 -38.30 -7.96
C THR A 787 -13.99 -38.10 -9.01
N ILE A 788 -13.66 -37.48 -10.16
CA ILE A 788 -14.62 -37.38 -11.26
C ILE A 788 -14.94 -38.83 -11.64
N PRO A 789 -16.18 -39.33 -11.45
CA PRO A 789 -16.52 -40.68 -11.85
C PRO A 789 -16.18 -40.82 -13.34
N GLN A 790 -15.66 -41.97 -13.75
CA GLN A 790 -15.18 -42.25 -15.10
C GLN A 790 -16.26 -42.08 -16.20
N TYR A 791 -17.50 -41.73 -15.82
CA TYR A 791 -18.68 -41.53 -16.64
C TYR A 791 -19.36 -40.16 -16.46
N SER A 792 -18.70 -39.19 -15.82
CA SER A 792 -19.23 -37.83 -15.62
C SER A 792 -18.66 -36.80 -16.62
N ILE A 793 -17.85 -37.25 -17.58
CA ILE A 793 -17.31 -36.44 -18.67
C ILE A 793 -17.87 -36.99 -19.99
N TRP A 794 -18.70 -36.20 -20.67
CA TRP A 794 -19.27 -36.57 -21.97
C TRP A 794 -18.54 -35.81 -23.08
N HIS A 795 -17.99 -36.55 -24.03
CA HIS A 795 -17.25 -36.00 -25.16
C HIS A 795 -18.20 -35.68 -26.31
N VAL A 796 -18.18 -34.44 -26.79
CA VAL A 796 -18.97 -33.99 -27.95
C VAL A 796 -18.01 -33.45 -29.00
N GLN A 797 -18.13 -33.91 -30.24
CA GLN A 797 -17.19 -33.55 -31.31
C GLN A 797 -17.72 -32.38 -32.14
N ILE A 798 -17.00 -31.25 -32.11
CA ILE A 798 -17.26 -30.10 -32.98
C ILE A 798 -16.60 -30.37 -34.34
N GLN A 799 -17.38 -30.34 -35.42
CA GLN A 799 -17.00 -30.82 -36.77
C GLN A 799 -15.64 -30.30 -37.25
N ILE A 800 -14.70 -31.23 -37.46
CA ILE A 800 -13.60 -31.08 -38.42
C ILE A 800 -14.02 -31.82 -39.69
N VAL A 801 -13.88 -31.17 -40.85
CA VAL A 801 -14.30 -31.70 -42.16
C VAL A 801 -13.67 -33.08 -42.41
N GLY A 802 -14.48 -34.13 -42.49
CA GLY A 802 -14.05 -35.47 -42.94
C GLY A 802 -14.37 -36.67 -42.03
N GLN A 803 -14.99 -36.50 -40.85
CA GLN A 803 -15.41 -37.64 -40.00
C GLN A 803 -16.92 -37.70 -39.76
N ASN A 804 -17.52 -38.88 -39.97
CA ASN A 804 -18.94 -39.16 -39.76
C ASN A 804 -19.20 -39.55 -38.29
N VAL A 805 -19.52 -38.57 -37.45
CA VAL A 805 -19.98 -38.78 -36.07
C VAL A 805 -21.52 -38.72 -36.05
N SER A 806 -22.16 -39.60 -35.28
CA SER A 806 -23.63 -39.71 -35.16
C SER A 806 -24.04 -39.94 -33.72
N ASP A 807 -25.13 -39.33 -33.28
CA ASP A 807 -25.74 -39.57 -31.97
C ASP A 807 -26.27 -41.00 -31.86
N LYS A 808 -25.64 -41.82 -31.00
CA LYS A 808 -25.96 -43.24 -30.75
C LYS A 808 -26.00 -43.48 -29.24
N SER A 809 -26.74 -44.51 -28.81
CA SER A 809 -26.99 -44.79 -27.39
C SER A 809 -25.73 -45.01 -26.53
N ASP A 810 -24.58 -45.21 -27.14
CA ASP A 810 -23.27 -45.45 -26.56
C ASP A 810 -22.24 -44.33 -26.82
N CYS A 811 -22.68 -43.15 -27.29
CA CYS A 811 -21.79 -42.00 -27.46
C CYS A 811 -21.56 -41.27 -26.12
N GLY A 812 -20.42 -40.57 -25.98
CA GLY A 812 -20.04 -39.82 -24.77
C GLY A 812 -18.65 -40.16 -24.26
N GLU A 813 -18.10 -41.31 -24.67
CA GLU A 813 -16.73 -41.69 -24.34
C GLU A 813 -15.71 -41.00 -25.27
N ILE A 814 -14.44 -40.97 -24.84
CA ILE A 814 -13.36 -40.27 -25.56
C ILE A 814 -13.15 -40.78 -27.00
N ASN A 815 -13.48 -42.06 -27.24
CA ASN A 815 -13.32 -42.74 -28.52
C ASN A 815 -14.62 -42.79 -29.35
N THR A 816 -15.76 -42.41 -28.75
CA THR A 816 -17.09 -42.39 -29.36
C THR A 816 -17.83 -41.12 -28.93
N PRO A 817 -17.36 -39.93 -29.32
CA PRO A 817 -18.01 -38.68 -28.93
C PRO A 817 -19.40 -38.54 -29.54
N CYS A 818 -20.32 -37.87 -28.83
CA CYS A 818 -21.64 -37.53 -29.38
C CYS A 818 -21.53 -36.43 -30.44
N LYS A 819 -22.49 -36.38 -31.36
CA LYS A 819 -22.58 -35.36 -32.41
C LYS A 819 -23.19 -34.06 -31.88
N THR A 820 -24.14 -34.15 -30.95
CA THR A 820 -24.81 -32.99 -30.35
C THR A 820 -24.64 -32.96 -28.84
N ILE A 821 -24.63 -31.75 -28.27
CA ILE A 821 -24.61 -31.55 -26.82
C ILE A 821 -25.93 -32.02 -26.22
N GLU A 822 -27.05 -31.78 -26.90
CA GLU A 822 -28.39 -32.19 -26.48
C GLU A 822 -28.57 -33.71 -26.35
N TYR A 823 -27.73 -34.50 -27.01
CA TYR A 823 -27.75 -35.96 -26.89
C TYR A 823 -26.79 -36.47 -25.80
N ALA A 824 -25.76 -35.70 -25.45
CA ALA A 824 -24.76 -36.04 -24.45
C ALA A 824 -25.19 -35.70 -23.00
N ILE A 825 -26.22 -34.87 -22.85
CA ILE A 825 -26.87 -34.48 -21.58
C ILE A 825 -28.15 -35.29 -21.44
#